data_AF-A0A3R6VB75-F1
#
_entry.id   AF-A0A3R6VB75-F1
#
_cell.length_a   1.000
_cell.length_b   1.000
_cell.length_c   1.000
_cell.angle_alpha   90.00
_cell.angle_beta   90.00
_cell.angle_gamma   90.00
#
_symmetry.space_group_name_H-M   'P 1'
#
loop_
_entity.id
_entity.type
_entity.pdbx_description
1 polymer ?
#
loop_
_entity_poly.entity_id
_entity_poly.type
_entity_poly.pdbx_seq_one_letter_code
_entity_poly.pdbx_strand_id
1 'polypeptide(L)'
;MGNTGYVFKGWYDNAELLGDVYTQTKKSESKDMKFYAKWNGAVYSYTFKLDGGTLAKDSNINDEFFDETNNTIKETFGETIKLPKVYKSGCNASSEWKITSAGYEDVIVKEGSKVDYPDDITLEPIWTGGTHKVFFDADGGSFKSGYEDLATENDRYYKSVKYSIDTDLQYYGTLPVVEKDGYTFLGWATKDKEFVVETDEVKLATDTVLYAQYKKNEKTTSYQKDVTVNEDCDVDPNDLDSYTLLDENVALEEPEAKIAWFKTKAVGENYLAIDDAAGRGLYKAMWNYYHDGKNVNKGIKFSINTGDGLGLFNVYTCFTEDHPELSWMRGCSVNMAAGSNGRTYCYMHPSYDYNASEVIRNFNTVENSDRYPNLLKKVKKGKTTADTLDNIARVICANLTYTEDKDKKGNYSSKYRDAAYVINQSEKHECVCVGYAYTFKMMCNYFGIDCVNVGGDAGGGHEWNYVKVGKKYYGVDLTWMDSGSKQQNVYCYLEDAKTFGVKGYDKSNLRKSDLYIEKYITLATTPYKRNITVGKFKYQITGGGECMLTGATAKGKKVTNLTINKGVTYNGLVYSINKIGDKAFKNNTYLKKINITAVKKIKTFTVGKNAFEGCKNIRTITLNNSFGKKINFCNKSFRLGNKKKCHLSIISSKSLKKDSVKKLKKAGLKWFTTK
;
A
#
# COMPACT_ATOMS: atom_id res chain seq x y z
N MET A 1 -48.86 35.44 0.33
CA MET A 1 -47.61 34.64 0.25
C MET A 1 -46.89 34.84 1.57
N GLY A 2 -46.58 33.76 2.30
CA GLY A 2 -45.82 33.90 3.54
C GLY A 2 -44.38 34.33 3.24
N ASN A 3 -43.84 35.29 3.98
CA ASN A 3 -42.40 35.58 3.97
C ASN A 3 -41.70 34.44 4.71
N THR A 4 -41.24 33.44 3.97
CA THR A 4 -40.48 32.30 4.51
C THR A 4 -39.32 32.81 5.38
N GLY A 5 -39.20 32.31 6.62
CA GLY A 5 -38.18 32.75 7.58
C GLY A 5 -38.62 33.87 8.54
N TYR A 6 -39.79 34.50 8.33
CA TYR A 6 -40.29 35.57 9.18
C TYR A 6 -41.63 35.24 9.86
N VAL A 7 -41.80 35.70 11.10
CA VAL A 7 -43.05 35.59 11.88
C VAL A 7 -43.83 36.89 11.75
N PHE A 8 -45.09 36.79 11.32
CA PHE A 8 -46.02 37.92 11.27
C PHE A 8 -46.36 38.40 12.70
N LYS A 9 -46.20 39.70 12.95
CA LYS A 9 -46.46 40.31 14.28
C LYS A 9 -47.74 41.13 14.33
N GLY A 10 -48.28 41.53 13.19
CA GLY A 10 -49.52 42.29 13.11
C GLY A 10 -49.54 43.34 12.00
N TRP A 11 -50.71 43.93 11.80
CA TRP A 11 -50.91 45.06 10.91
C TRP A 11 -50.86 46.37 11.71
N TYR A 12 -50.30 47.41 11.13
CA TYR A 12 -50.19 48.75 11.68
C TYR A 12 -50.80 49.76 10.71
N ASP A 13 -51.35 50.85 11.21
CA ASP A 13 -51.96 51.92 10.42
C ASP A 13 -50.95 52.99 9.95
N ASN A 14 -49.68 52.84 10.33
CA ASN A 14 -48.57 53.75 10.01
C ASN A 14 -47.36 53.00 9.46
N ALA A 15 -46.54 53.69 8.67
CA ALA A 15 -45.37 53.10 7.99
C ALA A 15 -44.21 52.81 8.95
N GLU A 16 -44.16 53.54 10.05
CA GLU A 16 -43.13 53.47 11.09
C GLU A 16 -43.29 52.24 11.99
N LEU A 17 -44.42 51.53 11.90
CA LEU A 17 -44.77 50.34 12.69
C LEU A 17 -44.74 50.60 14.21
N LEU A 18 -45.18 51.79 14.61
CA LEU A 18 -45.25 52.27 16.00
C LEU A 18 -46.69 52.23 16.52
N GLY A 19 -46.86 52.14 17.85
CA GLY A 19 -48.17 52.06 18.51
C GLY A 19 -48.74 50.64 18.61
N ASP A 20 -50.06 50.54 18.86
CA ASP A 20 -50.75 49.26 19.04
C ASP A 20 -51.03 48.53 17.72
N VAL A 21 -51.03 47.20 17.77
CA VAL A 21 -51.42 46.36 16.62
C VAL A 21 -52.87 46.65 16.25
N TYR A 22 -53.11 46.90 14.96
CA TYR A 22 -54.46 47.11 14.44
C TYR A 22 -55.30 45.82 14.56
N THR A 23 -56.46 45.93 15.20
CA THR A 23 -57.45 44.85 15.34
C THR A 23 -58.76 45.21 14.65
N GLN A 24 -59.45 44.21 14.11
CA GLN A 24 -60.66 44.37 13.28
C GLN A 24 -61.86 45.00 14.01
N THR A 25 -61.74 45.23 15.32
CA THR A 25 -62.78 45.80 16.20
C THR A 25 -62.82 47.33 16.19
N LYS A 26 -61.92 48.04 15.49
CA LYS A 26 -62.05 49.49 15.25
C LYS A 26 -63.07 49.73 14.13
N LYS A 27 -64.19 50.38 14.46
CA LYS A 27 -65.31 50.73 13.55
C LYS A 27 -64.79 51.20 12.18
N SER A 28 -65.25 50.56 11.11
CA SER A 28 -64.89 50.90 9.73
C SER A 28 -65.39 52.29 9.37
N GLU A 29 -64.48 53.21 9.05
CA GLU A 29 -64.81 54.41 8.29
C GLU A 29 -64.87 54.03 6.80
N SER A 30 -65.83 54.59 6.05
CA SER A 30 -66.02 54.34 4.61
C SER A 30 -64.98 55.09 3.76
N LYS A 31 -63.69 54.85 4.01
CA LYS A 31 -62.56 55.43 3.27
C LYS A 31 -61.49 54.38 2.99
N ASP A 32 -60.70 54.59 1.94
CA ASP A 32 -59.56 53.73 1.63
C ASP A 32 -58.52 53.80 2.76
N MET A 33 -58.18 52.65 3.34
CA MET A 33 -57.20 52.53 4.42
C MET A 33 -55.93 51.82 3.92
N LYS A 34 -54.77 52.28 4.38
CA LYS A 34 -53.48 51.66 4.11
C LYS A 34 -52.92 51.05 5.41
N PHE A 35 -52.56 49.77 5.36
CA PHE A 35 -51.98 49.05 6.48
C PHE A 35 -50.60 48.50 6.14
N TYR A 36 -49.76 48.37 7.16
CA TYR A 36 -48.37 47.96 7.07
C TYR A 36 -48.14 46.71 7.93
N ALA A 37 -47.60 45.65 7.34
CA ALA A 37 -47.34 44.39 8.03
C ALA A 37 -45.98 44.42 8.74
N LYS A 38 -45.95 44.14 10.04
CA LYS A 38 -44.70 43.93 10.78
C LYS A 38 -44.31 42.46 10.78
N TRP A 39 -43.05 42.19 10.46
CA TRP A 39 -42.46 40.85 10.41
C TRP A 39 -41.16 40.84 11.22
N ASN A 40 -40.97 39.84 12.08
CA ASN A 40 -39.70 39.62 12.78
C ASN A 40 -39.06 38.33 12.25
N GLY A 41 -37.72 38.27 12.23
CA GLY A 41 -37.02 37.02 11.93
C GLY A 41 -37.48 35.91 12.89
N ALA A 42 -37.76 34.72 12.35
CA ALA A 42 -37.96 33.54 13.18
C ALA A 42 -36.62 33.08 13.77
N VAL A 43 -36.65 32.47 14.96
CA VAL A 43 -35.45 31.94 15.61
C VAL A 43 -35.31 30.46 15.26
N TYR A 44 -34.14 30.07 14.76
CA TYR A 44 -33.80 28.69 14.37
C TYR A 44 -32.59 28.18 15.16
N SER A 45 -32.51 26.86 15.30
CA SER A 45 -31.52 26.15 16.12
C SER A 45 -30.40 25.57 15.25
N TYR A 46 -29.16 25.96 15.51
CA TYR A 46 -27.97 25.59 14.74
C TYR A 46 -27.06 24.69 15.57
N THR A 47 -26.95 23.42 15.21
CA THR A 47 -26.17 22.42 15.95
C THR A 47 -24.79 22.20 15.32
N PHE A 48 -23.73 22.28 16.12
CA PHE A 48 -22.36 22.03 15.69
C PHE A 48 -21.92 20.60 16.00
N LYS A 49 -21.61 19.83 14.96
CA LYS A 49 -21.13 18.46 15.09
C LYS A 49 -19.65 18.38 14.77
N LEU A 50 -18.82 18.16 15.79
CA LEU A 50 -17.38 18.45 15.75
C LEU A 50 -16.50 17.35 15.10
N ASP A 51 -17.06 16.20 14.71
CA ASP A 51 -16.37 15.03 14.10
C ASP A 51 -15.07 14.61 14.84
N GLY A 52 -15.16 14.45 16.16
CA GLY A 52 -14.04 14.07 17.02
C GLY A 52 -13.13 15.23 17.45
N GLY A 53 -13.48 16.47 17.11
CA GLY A 53 -12.92 17.68 17.71
C GLY A 53 -13.70 18.14 18.96
N THR A 54 -13.22 19.22 19.57
CA THR A 54 -13.79 19.90 20.74
C THR A 54 -13.91 21.40 20.48
N LEU A 55 -14.76 22.10 21.24
CA LEU A 55 -14.78 23.57 21.24
C LEU A 55 -13.47 24.11 21.84
N ALA A 56 -12.97 25.22 21.31
CA ALA A 56 -11.82 25.90 21.89
C ALA A 56 -12.24 26.71 23.14
N LYS A 57 -11.37 26.78 24.14
CA LYS A 57 -11.65 27.51 25.40
C LYS A 57 -11.85 29.02 25.19
N ASP A 58 -11.37 29.56 24.06
CA ASP A 58 -11.46 30.95 23.63
C ASP A 58 -12.44 31.14 22.46
N SER A 59 -13.39 30.21 22.28
CA SER A 59 -14.42 30.36 21.25
C SER A 59 -15.23 31.62 21.47
N ASN A 60 -15.49 32.39 20.41
CA ASN A 60 -16.26 33.64 20.41
C ASN A 60 -17.77 33.45 20.72
N ILE A 61 -18.14 32.31 21.33
CA ILE A 61 -19.51 31.97 21.70
C ILE A 61 -19.59 31.96 23.22
N ASN A 62 -19.56 33.15 23.82
CA ASN A 62 -20.04 33.39 25.18
C ASN A 62 -21.37 34.14 25.06
N ASP A 63 -22.34 33.49 24.42
CA ASP A 63 -23.68 34.04 24.18
C ASP A 63 -24.67 33.30 25.09
N GLU A 64 -25.60 34.02 25.72
CA GLU A 64 -26.68 33.43 26.56
C GLU A 64 -27.56 32.45 25.77
N PHE A 65 -27.46 32.46 24.44
CA PHE A 65 -28.19 31.57 23.53
C PHE A 65 -27.43 30.30 23.11
N PHE A 66 -26.21 30.06 23.63
CA PHE A 66 -25.46 28.82 23.36
C PHE A 66 -25.71 27.73 24.40
N ASP A 67 -26.11 26.56 23.93
CA ASP A 67 -26.22 25.34 24.70
C ASP A 67 -24.98 24.47 24.47
N GLU A 68 -24.03 24.55 25.42
CA GLU A 68 -22.81 23.75 25.41
C GLU A 68 -23.07 22.23 25.49
N THR A 69 -24.17 21.82 26.15
CA THR A 69 -24.51 20.39 26.32
C THR A 69 -24.81 19.76 24.97
N ASN A 70 -25.52 20.49 24.12
CA ASN A 70 -25.94 20.02 22.80
C ASN A 70 -25.12 20.63 21.65
N ASN A 71 -24.08 21.42 21.94
CA ASN A 71 -23.32 22.23 20.98
C ASN A 71 -24.24 23.00 20.02
N THR A 72 -25.22 23.72 20.53
CA THR A 72 -26.28 24.33 19.71
C THR A 72 -26.43 25.82 20.02
N ILE A 73 -26.58 26.66 19.00
CA ILE A 73 -26.88 28.10 19.14
C ILE A 73 -28.25 28.42 18.55
N LYS A 74 -28.97 29.38 19.13
CA LYS A 74 -30.19 29.93 18.53
C LYS A 74 -29.90 31.22 17.78
N GLU A 75 -30.27 31.27 16.50
CA GLU A 75 -29.98 32.39 15.60
C GLU A 75 -31.27 32.96 15.00
N THR A 76 -31.35 34.28 14.85
CA THR A 76 -32.53 34.96 14.29
C THR A 76 -32.39 35.12 12.79
N PHE A 77 -33.41 34.70 12.03
CA PHE A 77 -33.43 34.80 10.58
C PHE A 77 -33.22 36.24 10.09
N GLY A 78 -32.26 36.44 9.19
CA GLY A 78 -31.83 37.73 8.68
C GLY A 78 -30.59 38.33 9.36
N GLU A 79 -30.19 37.84 10.54
CA GLU A 79 -28.97 38.24 11.25
C GLU A 79 -27.72 37.54 10.67
N THR A 80 -26.57 37.63 11.35
CA THR A 80 -25.31 36.98 10.97
C THR A 80 -24.99 35.77 11.84
N ILE A 81 -24.57 34.67 11.21
CA ILE A 81 -24.21 33.42 11.88
C ILE A 81 -22.93 33.56 12.71
N LYS A 82 -22.94 33.03 13.93
CA LYS A 82 -21.76 32.85 14.78
C LYS A 82 -21.30 31.40 14.75
N LEU A 83 -20.01 31.16 14.46
CA LEU A 83 -19.38 29.85 14.37
C LEU A 83 -18.32 29.69 15.48
N PRO A 84 -18.30 28.55 16.18
CA PRO A 84 -17.33 28.35 17.25
C PRO A 84 -15.94 28.13 16.67
N LYS A 85 -14.93 28.53 17.43
CA LYS A 85 -13.58 27.99 17.26
C LYS A 85 -13.56 26.55 17.73
N VAL A 86 -12.95 25.68 16.95
CA VAL A 86 -12.85 24.25 17.24
C VAL A 86 -11.42 23.77 17.13
N TYR A 87 -11.13 22.74 17.91
CA TYR A 87 -9.84 22.08 17.96
C TYR A 87 -9.98 20.59 17.69
N LYS A 88 -9.06 20.02 16.93
CA LYS A 88 -8.92 18.58 16.77
C LYS A 88 -7.45 18.27 16.69
N SER A 89 -6.99 17.36 17.55
CA SER A 89 -5.58 17.00 17.64
C SER A 89 -5.01 16.64 16.26
N GLY A 90 -3.91 17.27 15.90
CA GLY A 90 -3.21 17.05 14.63
C GLY A 90 -3.84 17.72 13.40
N CYS A 91 -4.99 18.36 13.53
CA CYS A 91 -5.74 18.92 12.40
C CYS A 91 -5.86 20.45 12.49
N ASN A 92 -5.97 21.10 11.33
CA ASN A 92 -6.37 22.50 11.20
C ASN A 92 -7.87 22.57 10.92
N ALA A 93 -8.58 23.40 11.67
CA ALA A 93 -9.96 23.76 11.38
C ALA A 93 -9.99 24.85 10.29
N SER A 94 -10.82 24.67 9.27
CA SER A 94 -11.14 25.77 8.35
C SER A 94 -11.96 26.84 9.08
N SER A 95 -11.85 28.10 8.62
CA SER A 95 -12.78 29.17 9.00
C SER A 95 -14.18 28.99 8.40
N GLU A 96 -14.32 28.00 7.52
CA GLU A 96 -15.56 27.63 6.86
C GLU A 96 -16.12 26.33 7.43
N TRP A 97 -17.45 26.30 7.57
CA TRP A 97 -18.20 25.16 8.07
C TRP A 97 -19.14 24.65 6.99
N LYS A 98 -19.38 23.33 6.99
CA LYS A 98 -20.29 22.70 6.04
C LYS A 98 -21.63 22.43 6.69
N ILE A 99 -22.72 22.87 6.06
CA ILE A 99 -24.06 22.44 6.46
C ILE A 99 -24.30 20.99 6.00
N THR A 100 -24.81 20.18 6.93
CA THR A 100 -25.08 18.75 6.75
C THR A 100 -26.55 18.37 6.89
N SER A 101 -27.40 19.33 7.28
CA SER A 101 -28.86 19.17 7.25
C SER A 101 -29.40 18.97 5.84
N ALA A 102 -30.47 18.19 5.75
CA ALA A 102 -31.12 17.87 4.49
C ALA A 102 -31.69 19.12 3.82
N GLY A 103 -31.37 19.35 2.55
CA GLY A 103 -31.75 20.56 1.81
C GLY A 103 -30.59 21.52 1.56
N TYR A 104 -29.62 21.56 2.49
CA TYR A 104 -28.47 22.47 2.48
C TYR A 104 -27.13 21.74 2.35
N GLU A 105 -27.14 20.45 2.01
CA GLU A 105 -25.90 19.67 1.93
C GLU A 105 -24.96 20.24 0.86
N ASP A 106 -23.72 20.53 1.27
CA ASP A 106 -22.65 21.21 0.50
C ASP A 106 -22.65 22.73 0.54
N VAL A 107 -23.59 23.35 1.25
CA VAL A 107 -23.47 24.77 1.58
C VAL A 107 -22.32 24.96 2.55
N ILE A 108 -21.44 25.89 2.21
CA ILE A 108 -20.30 26.29 3.02
C ILE A 108 -20.62 27.66 3.60
N VAL A 109 -20.58 27.76 4.91
CA VAL A 109 -20.83 29.01 5.63
C VAL A 109 -19.57 29.49 6.31
N LYS A 110 -19.45 30.80 6.44
CA LYS A 110 -18.35 31.48 7.12
C LYS A 110 -18.91 32.31 8.25
N GLU A 111 -18.08 32.61 9.24
CA GLU A 111 -18.39 33.59 10.28
C GLU A 111 -18.96 34.87 9.64
N GLY A 112 -20.07 35.39 10.17
CA GLY A 112 -20.70 36.61 9.66
C GLY A 112 -21.58 36.43 8.42
N SER A 113 -21.73 35.22 7.88
CA SER A 113 -22.70 34.94 6.80
C SER A 113 -24.14 35.18 7.27
N LYS A 114 -25.04 35.62 6.38
CA LYS A 114 -26.45 35.82 6.76
C LYS A 114 -27.12 34.50 7.16
N VAL A 115 -27.99 34.58 8.16
CA VAL A 115 -28.90 33.53 8.63
C VAL A 115 -30.11 33.53 7.69
N ASP A 116 -29.97 32.94 6.50
CA ASP A 116 -31.03 32.84 5.48
C ASP A 116 -31.58 31.41 5.33
N TYR A 117 -31.38 30.59 6.37
CA TYR A 117 -31.86 29.22 6.47
C TYR A 117 -33.13 29.19 7.33
N PRO A 118 -34.33 29.07 6.75
CA PRO A 118 -35.60 29.06 7.48
C PRO A 118 -35.88 27.69 8.14
N ASP A 119 -34.83 27.01 8.61
CA ASP A 119 -34.87 25.64 9.16
C ASP A 119 -33.76 25.48 10.21
N ASP A 120 -33.95 24.53 11.13
CA ASP A 120 -32.88 24.08 12.03
C ASP A 120 -31.79 23.34 11.23
N ILE A 121 -30.54 23.76 11.40
CA ILE A 121 -29.41 23.22 10.61
C ILE A 121 -28.32 22.60 11.50
N THR A 122 -27.64 21.59 10.95
CA THR A 122 -26.45 20.99 11.54
C THR A 122 -25.22 21.35 10.72
N LEU A 123 -24.19 21.85 11.37
CA LEU A 123 -22.93 22.24 10.75
C LEU A 123 -21.80 21.29 11.21
N GLU A 124 -20.92 20.91 10.29
CA GLU A 124 -19.70 20.15 10.57
C GLU A 124 -18.46 20.98 10.16
N PRO A 125 -17.40 21.03 10.99
CA PRO A 125 -16.18 21.74 10.65
C PRO A 125 -15.40 21.00 9.56
N ILE A 126 -14.67 21.75 8.76
CA ILE A 126 -13.83 21.21 7.69
C ILE A 126 -12.40 21.07 8.20
N TRP A 127 -11.95 19.83 8.35
CA TRP A 127 -10.61 19.52 8.83
C TRP A 127 -9.61 19.32 7.69
N THR A 128 -8.42 19.87 7.84
CA THR A 128 -7.25 19.47 7.06
C THR A 128 -6.15 18.95 8.00
N GLY A 129 -5.29 18.06 7.52
CA GLY A 129 -4.13 17.62 8.30
C GLY A 129 -3.23 18.82 8.61
N GLY A 130 -2.93 19.03 9.89
CA GLY A 130 -1.98 20.05 10.33
C GLY A 130 -0.56 19.69 9.91
N THR A 131 0.27 20.71 9.73
CA THR A 131 1.70 20.52 9.46
C THR A 131 2.44 20.53 10.78
N HIS A 132 3.21 19.49 11.04
CA HIS A 132 4.01 19.30 12.26
C HIS A 132 5.46 19.05 11.89
N LYS A 133 6.38 19.41 12.79
CA LYS A 133 7.81 19.19 12.63
C LYS A 133 8.21 17.86 13.25
N VAL A 134 8.91 17.05 12.46
CA VAL A 134 9.60 15.87 12.94
C VAL A 134 11.07 16.22 13.06
N PHE A 135 11.51 16.40 14.29
CA PHE A 135 12.91 16.65 14.63
C PHE A 135 13.68 15.33 14.66
N PHE A 136 14.93 15.38 14.25
CA PHE A 136 15.82 14.23 14.20
C PHE A 136 16.92 14.42 15.24
N ASP A 137 16.92 13.57 16.26
CA ASP A 137 17.98 13.51 17.24
C ASP A 137 18.93 12.38 16.89
N ALA A 138 20.12 12.74 16.41
CA ALA A 138 21.13 11.78 15.98
C ALA A 138 21.71 10.95 17.15
N ASP A 139 21.33 11.19 18.41
CA ASP A 139 21.76 10.42 19.58
C ASP A 139 23.29 10.22 19.63
N GLY A 140 24.01 11.33 19.46
CA GLY A 140 25.49 11.36 19.44
C GLY A 140 26.14 10.85 18.15
N GLY A 141 25.37 10.65 17.08
CA GLY A 141 25.87 10.50 15.71
C GLY A 141 25.88 11.79 14.90
N SER A 142 26.29 11.71 13.65
CA SER A 142 26.33 12.79 12.66
C SER A 142 25.44 12.47 11.45
N PHE A 143 24.87 13.48 10.79
CA PHE A 143 24.04 13.28 9.60
C PHE A 143 24.90 13.05 8.35
N LYS A 144 24.49 12.12 7.48
CA LYS A 144 25.09 11.94 6.15
C LYS A 144 24.77 13.11 5.23
N SER A 145 25.59 13.31 4.21
CA SER A 145 25.32 14.25 3.10
C SER A 145 24.11 13.82 2.27
N GLY A 146 23.51 14.75 1.52
CA GLY A 146 22.30 14.49 0.72
C GLY A 146 20.98 14.75 1.45
N TYR A 147 21.02 15.27 2.68
CA TYR A 147 19.86 15.75 3.44
C TYR A 147 19.96 17.24 3.78
N GLU A 148 20.72 18.00 2.97
CA GLU A 148 21.00 19.43 3.15
C GLU A 148 19.73 20.31 3.11
N ASP A 149 18.65 19.80 2.51
CA ASP A 149 17.34 20.45 2.48
C ASP A 149 16.56 20.36 3.80
N LEU A 150 17.05 19.60 4.80
CA LEU A 150 16.43 19.57 6.12
C LEU A 150 16.60 20.92 6.81
N ALA A 151 15.47 21.52 7.21
CA ALA A 151 15.48 22.75 7.97
C ALA A 151 16.07 22.52 9.37
N THR A 152 16.66 23.56 9.95
CA THR A 152 17.20 23.51 11.31
C THR A 152 16.42 24.44 12.24
N GLU A 153 16.19 23.99 13.46
CA GLU A 153 15.60 24.79 14.53
C GLU A 153 16.06 24.25 15.88
N ASN A 154 16.50 25.15 16.78
CA ASN A 154 17.05 24.79 18.08
C ASN A 154 18.15 23.71 17.99
N ASP A 155 19.09 23.90 17.06
CA ASP A 155 20.20 22.99 16.77
C ASP A 155 19.80 21.55 16.40
N ARG A 156 18.55 21.34 15.96
CA ARG A 156 18.07 20.05 15.45
C ARG A 156 17.60 20.20 14.01
N TYR A 157 17.97 19.21 13.19
CA TYR A 157 17.39 19.04 11.87
C TYR A 157 15.94 18.58 12.00
N TYR A 158 15.06 19.08 11.15
CA TYR A 158 13.67 18.66 11.10
C TYR A 158 13.11 18.64 9.69
N LYS A 159 12.01 17.89 9.55
CA LYS A 159 11.17 17.87 8.37
C LYS A 159 9.74 18.25 8.74
N SER A 160 9.10 19.03 7.89
CA SER A 160 7.65 19.27 8.01
C SER A 160 6.88 18.11 7.39
N VAL A 161 6.02 17.49 8.18
CA VAL A 161 5.11 16.43 7.75
C VAL A 161 3.68 16.85 7.98
N LYS A 162 2.77 16.39 7.12
CA LYS A 162 1.35 16.67 7.25
C LYS A 162 0.66 15.52 7.97
N TYR A 163 -0.15 15.82 8.98
CA TYR A 163 -0.95 14.82 9.69
C TYR A 163 -1.90 14.09 8.73
N SER A 164 -1.87 12.76 8.80
CA SER A 164 -2.70 11.89 7.98
C SER A 164 -4.14 11.90 8.48
N ILE A 165 -5.08 12.33 7.64
CA ILE A 165 -6.52 12.25 7.93
C ILE A 165 -7.19 11.27 6.95
N ASP A 166 -8.35 10.73 7.32
CA ASP A 166 -9.07 9.75 6.50
C ASP A 166 -9.21 10.16 5.01
N THR A 167 -9.36 11.46 4.75
CA THR A 167 -9.57 12.00 3.40
C THR A 167 -8.28 12.36 2.66
N ASP A 168 -7.13 12.36 3.33
CA ASP A 168 -5.84 12.80 2.80
C ASP A 168 -4.73 12.08 3.58
N LEU A 169 -4.39 10.86 3.15
CA LEU A 169 -3.39 10.02 3.81
C LEU A 169 -1.99 10.53 3.51
N GLN A 170 -1.19 10.71 4.56
CA GLN A 170 0.16 11.27 4.51
C GLN A 170 1.15 10.32 5.17
N TYR A 171 2.37 10.27 4.62
CA TYR A 171 3.45 9.36 5.04
C TYR A 171 4.72 10.17 5.29
N TYR A 172 5.64 9.66 6.12
CA TYR A 172 6.89 10.37 6.47
C TYR A 172 7.77 10.63 5.23
N GLY A 173 7.71 9.74 4.24
CA GLY A 173 8.61 9.78 3.08
C GLY A 173 10.06 9.65 3.51
N THR A 174 10.99 10.08 2.65
CA THR A 174 12.43 9.92 2.89
C THR A 174 12.86 10.46 4.25
N LEU A 175 13.53 9.62 5.05
CA LEU A 175 14.09 9.98 6.35
C LEU A 175 15.62 10.12 6.25
N PRO A 176 16.24 11.02 7.04
CA PRO A 176 17.69 11.17 7.06
C PRO A 176 18.41 9.91 7.54
N VAL A 177 19.66 9.78 7.16
CA VAL A 177 20.56 8.74 7.68
C VAL A 177 21.63 9.40 8.52
N VAL A 178 21.96 8.77 9.63
CA VAL A 178 23.00 9.22 10.56
C VAL A 178 24.06 8.14 10.74
N GLU A 179 25.29 8.56 11.02
CA GLU A 179 26.44 7.72 11.30
C GLU A 179 26.94 7.95 12.71
N LYS A 180 27.48 6.90 13.33
CA LYS A 180 28.10 6.99 14.65
C LYS A 180 29.25 6.01 14.70
N ASP A 181 30.46 6.50 14.94
CA ASP A 181 31.69 5.71 14.88
C ASP A 181 31.62 4.47 15.76
N GLY A 182 31.82 3.29 15.15
CA GLY A 182 31.73 2.01 15.85
C GLY A 182 30.31 1.55 16.17
N TYR A 183 29.28 2.13 15.56
CA TYR A 183 27.88 1.72 15.68
C TYR A 183 27.22 1.55 14.30
N THR A 184 26.19 0.70 14.23
CA THR A 184 25.31 0.54 13.07
C THR A 184 24.00 1.25 13.36
N PHE A 185 23.61 2.19 12.49
CA PHE A 185 22.32 2.87 12.54
C PHE A 185 21.19 1.90 12.17
N LEU A 186 20.19 1.78 13.04
CA LEU A 186 19.07 0.84 12.89
C LEU A 186 17.84 1.51 12.26
N GLY A 187 17.75 2.83 12.38
CA GLY A 187 16.59 3.62 11.97
C GLY A 187 16.13 4.58 13.05
N TRP A 188 15.05 5.27 12.75
CA TRP A 188 14.42 6.24 13.64
C TRP A 188 13.36 5.58 14.51
N ALA A 189 13.30 5.94 15.79
CA ALA A 189 12.25 5.49 16.68
C ALA A 189 11.63 6.64 17.48
N THR A 190 10.40 6.46 17.91
CA THR A 190 9.76 7.36 18.88
C THR A 190 10.43 7.22 20.25
N LYS A 191 10.08 8.12 21.18
CA LYS A 191 10.52 8.03 22.58
C LYS A 191 10.19 6.68 23.23
N ASP A 192 9.09 6.06 22.81
CA ASP A 192 8.62 4.76 23.28
C ASP A 192 9.31 3.58 22.58
N LYS A 193 10.38 3.85 21.81
CA LYS A 193 11.18 2.87 21.04
C LYS A 193 10.40 2.14 19.95
N GLU A 194 9.31 2.72 19.47
CA GLU A 194 8.64 2.22 18.26
C GLU A 194 9.35 2.76 17.01
N PHE A 195 9.83 1.87 16.15
CA PHE A 195 10.46 2.27 14.90
C PHE A 195 9.45 2.97 13.97
N VAL A 196 9.92 4.06 13.39
CA VAL A 196 9.22 4.84 12.37
C VAL A 196 9.96 4.67 11.06
N VAL A 197 9.23 4.25 10.03
CA VAL A 197 9.75 4.13 8.67
C VAL A 197 9.05 5.09 7.72
N GLU A 198 9.69 5.36 6.59
CA GLU A 198 9.23 6.29 5.55
C GLU A 198 7.79 6.04 5.08
N THR A 199 7.34 4.79 5.17
CA THR A 199 6.01 4.35 4.72
C THR A 199 4.96 4.28 5.83
N ASP A 200 5.31 4.61 7.08
CA ASP A 200 4.33 4.73 8.15
C ASP A 200 3.43 5.96 7.90
N GLU A 201 2.14 5.82 8.18
CA GLU A 201 1.20 6.95 8.15
C GLU A 201 1.57 7.96 9.24
N VAL A 202 1.58 9.25 8.91
CA VAL A 202 1.89 10.32 9.87
C VAL A 202 0.70 10.50 10.80
N LYS A 203 0.74 9.84 11.97
CA LYS A 203 -0.29 9.94 13.02
C LYS A 203 0.14 10.77 14.23
N LEU A 204 1.28 11.44 14.15
CA LEU A 204 1.76 12.34 15.19
C LEU A 204 1.07 13.69 15.05
N ALA A 205 0.24 14.00 16.04
CA ALA A 205 -0.63 15.17 16.05
C ALA A 205 0.07 16.48 16.50
N THR A 206 1.36 16.39 16.81
CA THR A 206 2.21 17.48 17.30
C THR A 206 3.62 17.29 16.80
N ASP A 207 4.40 18.37 16.88
CA ASP A 207 5.85 18.30 16.74
C ASP A 207 6.43 17.19 17.62
N THR A 208 7.33 16.39 17.05
CA THR A 208 7.88 15.20 17.71
C THR A 208 9.35 15.04 17.38
N VAL A 209 10.10 14.45 18.30
CA VAL A 209 11.49 14.05 18.09
C VAL A 209 11.53 12.55 17.80
N LEU A 210 12.19 12.18 16.71
CA LEU A 210 12.62 10.81 16.47
C LEU A 210 14.08 10.67 16.87
N TYR A 211 14.39 9.56 17.52
CA TYR A 211 15.70 9.28 18.06
C TYR A 211 16.38 8.20 17.23
N ALA A 212 17.60 8.49 16.80
CA ALA A 212 18.41 7.52 16.09
C ALA A 212 18.68 6.32 17.01
N GLN A 213 18.39 5.12 16.51
CA GLN A 213 18.68 3.89 17.24
C GLN A 213 19.96 3.28 16.68
N TYR A 214 20.87 2.88 17.57
CA TYR A 214 22.14 2.30 17.21
C TYR A 214 22.34 0.93 17.85
N LYS A 215 23.03 0.04 17.14
CA LYS A 215 23.68 -1.13 17.75
C LYS A 215 25.19 -0.89 17.75
N LYS A 216 25.86 -1.09 18.88
CA LYS A 216 27.33 -1.07 18.94
C LYS A 216 27.86 -2.14 18.00
N ASN A 217 28.75 -1.77 17.10
CA ASN A 217 29.46 -2.74 16.28
C ASN A 217 30.31 -3.56 17.26
N GLU A 218 29.98 -4.83 17.39
CA GLU A 218 30.88 -5.76 18.04
C GLU A 218 32.19 -5.73 17.25
N LYS A 219 33.33 -5.88 17.94
CA LYS A 219 34.59 -6.12 17.22
C LYS A 219 34.36 -7.38 16.43
N THR A 220 34.05 -7.24 15.14
CA THR A 220 34.44 -8.22 14.16
C THR A 220 35.94 -8.31 14.35
N THR A 221 36.40 -9.34 15.05
CA THR A 221 37.64 -9.98 14.62
C THR A 221 37.45 -10.12 13.13
N SER A 222 38.15 -9.30 12.35
CA SER A 222 38.30 -9.58 10.96
C SER A 222 38.88 -10.97 10.96
N TYR A 223 38.04 -11.97 10.69
CA TYR A 223 38.54 -13.22 10.17
C TYR A 223 39.07 -12.85 8.78
N GLN A 224 40.26 -12.23 8.75
CA GLN A 224 41.30 -12.60 7.82
C GLN A 224 41.70 -14.02 8.26
N LYS A 225 40.77 -14.96 8.14
CA LYS A 225 41.22 -16.32 7.90
C LYS A 225 41.79 -16.20 6.50
N ASP A 226 43.08 -16.48 6.36
CA ASP A 226 43.69 -16.63 5.04
C ASP A 226 42.68 -17.37 4.18
N VAL A 227 42.33 -16.77 3.05
CA VAL A 227 41.59 -17.48 2.01
C VAL A 227 42.58 -18.52 1.54
N THR A 228 42.65 -19.65 2.25
CA THR A 228 43.16 -20.88 1.68
C THR A 228 42.26 -21.13 0.51
N VAL A 229 42.75 -20.76 -0.68
CA VAL A 229 42.46 -21.50 -1.90
C VAL A 229 42.52 -22.95 -1.45
N ASN A 230 41.38 -23.65 -1.43
CA ASN A 230 41.35 -25.01 -0.91
C ASN A 230 42.37 -25.83 -1.70
N GLU A 231 43.49 -26.15 -1.06
CA GLU A 231 44.51 -27.05 -1.57
C GLU A 231 43.95 -28.49 -1.68
N ASP A 232 42.80 -28.76 -1.03
CA ASP A 232 42.05 -30.02 -1.08
C ASP A 232 40.97 -30.05 -2.16
N CYS A 233 41.28 -29.62 -3.38
CA CYS A 233 40.38 -29.83 -4.52
C CYS A 233 40.47 -31.26 -5.10
N ASP A 234 41.47 -32.03 -4.65
CA ASP A 234 41.68 -33.42 -5.03
C ASP A 234 40.60 -34.32 -4.43
N VAL A 235 39.93 -35.05 -5.31
CA VAL A 235 38.99 -36.11 -4.95
C VAL A 235 39.80 -37.40 -4.84
N ASP A 236 39.83 -38.00 -3.66
CA ASP A 236 40.45 -39.31 -3.43
C ASP A 236 39.37 -40.39 -3.24
N PRO A 237 39.11 -41.23 -4.25
CA PRO A 237 38.17 -42.35 -4.13
C PRO A 237 38.54 -43.39 -3.07
N ASN A 238 39.76 -43.35 -2.51
CA ASN A 238 40.22 -44.28 -1.48
C ASN A 238 39.95 -43.78 -0.05
N ASP A 239 39.65 -42.49 0.15
CA ASP A 239 39.33 -41.89 1.44
C ASP A 239 37.82 -41.97 1.71
N LEU A 240 37.30 -43.18 1.93
CA LEU A 240 35.86 -43.44 2.02
C LEU A 240 35.18 -42.70 3.17
N ASP A 241 35.88 -42.49 4.29
CA ASP A 241 35.31 -41.96 5.52
C ASP A 241 35.08 -40.44 5.47
N SER A 242 35.69 -39.72 4.51
CA SER A 242 35.50 -38.27 4.37
C SER A 242 34.33 -37.85 3.49
N TYR A 243 33.59 -38.81 2.90
CA TYR A 243 32.47 -38.54 2.00
C TYR A 243 31.13 -38.95 2.61
N THR A 244 30.12 -38.08 2.47
CA THR A 244 28.73 -38.47 2.72
C THR A 244 28.27 -39.43 1.63
N LEU A 245 27.88 -40.66 1.96
CA LEU A 245 27.39 -41.63 0.99
C LEU A 245 25.91 -41.35 0.68
N LEU A 246 25.60 -40.80 -0.50
CA LEU A 246 24.23 -40.59 -0.93
C LEU A 246 23.67 -41.92 -1.45
N ASP A 247 22.98 -42.64 -0.58
CA ASP A 247 22.22 -43.84 -0.91
C ASP A 247 20.70 -43.61 -0.69
N GLU A 248 19.90 -44.65 -0.89
CA GLU A 248 18.45 -44.57 -0.66
C GLU A 248 18.09 -44.26 0.80
N ASN A 249 18.96 -44.58 1.77
CA ASN A 249 18.72 -44.33 3.18
C ASN A 249 18.85 -42.83 3.50
N VAL A 250 19.88 -42.17 2.98
CA VAL A 250 20.05 -40.71 3.13
C VAL A 250 18.89 -39.94 2.50
N ALA A 251 18.29 -40.46 1.43
CA ALA A 251 17.09 -39.88 0.85
C ALA A 251 15.86 -39.96 1.77
N LEU A 252 15.81 -40.94 2.67
CA LEU A 252 14.73 -41.18 3.63
C LEU A 252 14.92 -40.43 4.96
N GLU A 253 16.16 -40.11 5.33
CA GLU A 253 16.47 -39.37 6.57
C GLU A 253 15.83 -37.98 6.59
N GLU A 254 15.21 -37.58 7.70
CA GLU A 254 14.70 -36.22 7.86
C GLU A 254 15.87 -35.23 8.07
N PRO A 255 15.78 -33.98 7.60
CA PRO A 255 16.80 -32.98 7.88
C PRO A 255 17.06 -32.81 9.39
N GLU A 256 18.32 -32.71 9.80
CA GLU A 256 18.72 -32.70 11.23
C GLU A 256 18.08 -31.55 12.00
N ALA A 257 18.13 -30.34 11.44
CA ALA A 257 17.43 -29.19 11.97
C ALA A 257 16.23 -28.85 11.09
N LYS A 258 15.08 -28.55 11.71
CA LYS A 258 13.89 -28.10 10.97
C LYS A 258 13.98 -26.63 10.54
N ILE A 259 14.83 -25.85 11.20
CA ILE A 259 15.00 -24.40 11.00
C ILE A 259 16.49 -24.05 11.07
N ALA A 260 17.02 -23.32 10.09
CA ALA A 260 18.40 -22.83 10.08
C ALA A 260 18.58 -21.60 11.00
N TRP A 261 19.83 -21.21 11.18
CA TRP A 261 20.22 -20.02 11.93
C TRP A 261 19.61 -18.70 11.40
N PHE A 262 19.27 -18.63 10.10
CA PHE A 262 18.49 -17.53 9.50
C PHE A 262 16.97 -17.62 9.70
N LYS A 263 16.50 -18.60 10.48
CA LYS A 263 15.08 -18.96 10.67
C LYS A 263 14.36 -19.41 9.40
N THR A 264 15.10 -19.94 8.43
CA THR A 264 14.54 -20.56 7.21
C THR A 264 14.20 -22.02 7.47
N LYS A 265 13.15 -22.55 6.83
CA LYS A 265 12.73 -23.96 6.94
C LYS A 265 13.68 -24.86 6.17
N ALA A 266 13.94 -26.07 6.65
CA ALA A 266 14.84 -27.04 6.03
C ALA A 266 14.44 -27.49 4.63
N VAL A 267 13.15 -27.75 4.45
CA VAL A 267 12.60 -28.19 3.17
C VAL A 267 11.83 -27.04 2.55
N GLY A 268 12.36 -26.51 1.45
CA GLY A 268 11.69 -25.52 0.64
C GLY A 268 10.77 -26.12 -0.42
N GLU A 269 10.20 -25.26 -1.25
CA GLU A 269 9.30 -25.65 -2.32
C GLU A 269 10.03 -26.35 -3.48
N ASN A 270 11.29 -26.00 -3.73
CA ASN A 270 12.10 -26.60 -4.79
C ASN A 270 12.60 -27.99 -4.45
N TYR A 271 12.76 -28.32 -3.16
CA TYR A 271 13.02 -29.71 -2.73
C TYR A 271 11.97 -30.69 -3.29
N LEU A 272 10.69 -30.28 -3.29
CA LEU A 272 9.59 -31.11 -3.80
C LEU A 272 9.63 -31.30 -5.33
N ALA A 273 10.41 -30.48 -6.03
CA ALA A 273 10.61 -30.58 -7.46
C ALA A 273 11.65 -31.63 -7.86
N ILE A 274 12.48 -32.09 -6.93
CA ILE A 274 13.51 -33.12 -7.16
C ILE A 274 12.83 -34.49 -7.18
N ASP A 275 12.87 -35.16 -8.33
CA ASP A 275 12.15 -36.42 -8.59
C ASP A 275 12.96 -37.67 -8.19
N ASP A 276 14.29 -37.61 -8.26
CA ASP A 276 15.16 -38.72 -7.90
C ASP A 276 15.57 -38.73 -6.40
N ALA A 277 15.80 -39.93 -5.87
CA ALA A 277 16.15 -40.12 -4.46
C ALA A 277 17.55 -39.57 -4.13
N ALA A 278 18.53 -39.78 -5.01
CA ALA A 278 19.90 -39.31 -4.82
C ALA A 278 19.98 -37.77 -4.74
N GLY A 279 19.21 -37.06 -5.55
CA GLY A 279 19.11 -35.60 -5.53
C GLY A 279 18.45 -35.09 -4.25
N ARG A 280 17.40 -35.75 -3.76
CA ARG A 280 16.81 -35.42 -2.45
C ARG A 280 17.78 -35.69 -1.30
N GLY A 281 18.57 -36.76 -1.41
CA GLY A 281 19.65 -37.07 -0.47
C GLY A 281 20.73 -35.98 -0.47
N LEU A 282 21.19 -35.54 -1.66
CA LEU A 282 22.15 -34.43 -1.78
C LEU A 282 21.61 -33.13 -1.17
N TYR A 283 20.36 -32.77 -1.46
CA TYR A 283 19.73 -31.59 -0.87
C TYR A 283 19.77 -31.63 0.67
N LYS A 284 19.42 -32.78 1.26
CA LYS A 284 19.45 -32.98 2.72
C LYS A 284 20.86 -32.95 3.28
N ALA A 285 21.82 -33.57 2.60
CA ALA A 285 23.23 -33.51 2.98
C ALA A 285 23.76 -32.06 2.96
N MET A 286 23.42 -31.28 1.94
CA MET A 286 23.75 -29.86 1.87
C MET A 286 23.09 -29.08 3.02
N TRP A 287 21.83 -29.37 3.34
CA TRP A 287 21.17 -28.75 4.48
C TRP A 287 21.93 -29.06 5.77
N ASN A 288 22.11 -30.33 6.10
CA ASN A 288 22.81 -30.78 7.32
C ASN A 288 24.24 -30.20 7.42
N TYR A 289 24.90 -29.98 6.28
CA TYR A 289 26.24 -29.42 6.27
C TYR A 289 26.29 -27.90 6.49
N TYR A 290 25.30 -27.14 5.98
CA TYR A 290 25.35 -25.66 5.97
C TYR A 290 24.36 -24.96 6.93
N HIS A 291 23.33 -25.64 7.45
CA HIS A 291 22.22 -25.01 8.18
C HIS A 291 22.60 -24.32 9.49
N ASP A 292 23.75 -24.63 10.07
CA ASP A 292 24.21 -24.08 11.34
C ASP A 292 25.25 -22.95 11.19
N GLY A 293 25.61 -22.60 9.95
CA GLY A 293 26.58 -21.54 9.63
C GLY A 293 28.05 -21.95 9.68
N LYS A 294 28.42 -23.07 10.32
CA LYS A 294 29.83 -23.42 10.60
C LYS A 294 30.66 -23.76 9.37
N ASN A 295 30.01 -24.16 8.28
CA ASN A 295 30.65 -24.57 7.04
C ASN A 295 30.36 -23.63 5.86
N VAL A 296 29.89 -22.42 6.13
CA VAL A 296 29.75 -21.39 5.09
C VAL A 296 31.09 -21.20 4.36
N ASN A 297 31.05 -21.15 3.02
CA ASN A 297 32.21 -21.06 2.13
C ASN A 297 33.19 -22.24 2.19
N LYS A 298 32.81 -23.39 2.76
CA LYS A 298 33.55 -24.65 2.63
C LYS A 298 32.86 -25.54 1.59
N GLY A 299 33.64 -26.39 0.92
CA GLY A 299 33.07 -27.40 0.03
C GLY A 299 32.54 -28.61 0.79
N ILE A 300 31.61 -29.33 0.19
CA ILE A 300 31.03 -30.57 0.70
C ILE A 300 31.52 -31.76 -0.12
N LYS A 301 31.94 -32.82 0.58
CA LYS A 301 32.33 -34.11 0.00
C LYS A 301 31.17 -35.11 0.10
N PHE A 302 30.77 -35.68 -1.03
CA PHE A 302 29.73 -36.70 -1.09
C PHE A 302 30.01 -37.70 -2.21
N SER A 303 29.40 -38.89 -2.15
CA SER A 303 29.48 -39.87 -3.24
C SER A 303 28.10 -40.33 -3.67
N ILE A 304 27.97 -40.70 -4.94
CA ILE A 304 26.75 -41.20 -5.58
C ILE A 304 27.03 -42.55 -6.25
N ASN A 305 26.01 -43.33 -6.60
CA ASN A 305 26.23 -44.52 -7.41
C ASN A 305 26.59 -44.11 -8.85
N THR A 306 27.54 -44.82 -9.45
CA THR A 306 27.92 -44.57 -10.84
C THR A 306 26.73 -44.88 -11.75
N GLY A 307 26.32 -43.89 -12.54
CA GLY A 307 25.15 -43.98 -13.41
C GLY A 307 23.87 -43.38 -12.82
N ASP A 308 23.90 -42.92 -11.56
CA ASP A 308 22.87 -42.02 -11.04
C ASP A 308 22.83 -40.79 -11.96
N GLY A 309 21.71 -40.59 -12.65
CA GLY A 309 21.49 -39.50 -13.61
C GLY A 309 21.33 -38.14 -12.92
N LEU A 310 22.16 -37.87 -11.91
CA LEU A 310 22.04 -36.72 -11.01
C LEU A 310 22.28 -35.43 -11.79
N GLY A 311 21.22 -34.65 -11.97
CA GLY A 311 21.33 -33.27 -12.40
C GLY A 311 21.88 -32.41 -11.27
N LEU A 312 23.15 -32.58 -10.89
CA LEU A 312 23.82 -31.85 -9.79
C LEU A 312 23.55 -30.36 -9.85
N PHE A 313 23.61 -29.80 -11.06
CA PHE A 313 23.30 -28.40 -11.31
C PHE A 313 21.89 -28.00 -10.87
N ASN A 314 20.90 -28.87 -11.12
CA ASN A 314 19.52 -28.64 -10.73
C ASN A 314 19.35 -28.74 -9.20
N VAL A 315 19.97 -29.73 -8.55
CA VAL A 315 19.82 -29.94 -7.10
C VAL A 315 20.39 -28.77 -6.32
N TYR A 316 21.61 -28.32 -6.64
CA TYR A 316 22.17 -27.17 -5.97
C TYR A 316 21.38 -25.90 -6.28
N THR A 317 20.90 -25.71 -7.52
CA THR A 317 20.09 -24.55 -7.89
C THR A 317 18.81 -24.51 -7.05
N CYS A 318 18.06 -25.62 -6.98
CA CYS A 318 16.89 -25.77 -6.13
C CYS A 318 17.20 -25.44 -4.66
N PHE A 319 18.32 -25.95 -4.14
CA PHE A 319 18.76 -25.69 -2.77
C PHE A 319 19.02 -24.19 -2.53
N THR A 320 19.79 -23.54 -3.39
CA THR A 320 20.11 -22.10 -3.25
C THR A 320 18.91 -21.18 -3.48
N GLU A 321 17.89 -21.61 -4.22
CA GLU A 321 16.64 -20.86 -4.41
C GLU A 321 15.69 -20.99 -3.21
N ASP A 322 15.71 -22.13 -2.53
CA ASP A 322 15.02 -22.32 -1.26
C ASP A 322 15.73 -21.62 -0.09
N HIS A 323 17.07 -21.57 -0.17
CA HIS A 323 17.99 -20.99 0.82
C HIS A 323 18.86 -19.87 0.22
N PRO A 324 18.26 -18.74 -0.22
CA PRO A 324 19.00 -17.63 -0.83
C PRO A 324 20.04 -16.98 0.10
N GLU A 325 19.98 -17.23 1.41
CA GLU A 325 21.05 -16.93 2.36
C GLU A 325 22.37 -17.68 2.09
N LEU A 326 22.38 -18.65 1.16
CA LEU A 326 23.57 -19.35 0.69
C LEU A 326 23.84 -19.05 -0.79
N SER A 327 23.46 -17.85 -1.27
CA SER A 327 23.59 -17.40 -2.67
C SER A 327 25.00 -17.53 -3.25
N TRP A 328 26.04 -17.57 -2.41
CA TRP A 328 27.41 -17.83 -2.82
C TRP A 328 27.63 -19.20 -3.47
N MET A 329 26.77 -20.19 -3.20
CA MET A 329 26.84 -21.51 -3.85
C MET A 329 26.38 -21.49 -5.31
N ARG A 330 25.80 -20.39 -5.81
CA ARG A 330 25.27 -20.34 -7.18
C ARG A 330 26.34 -20.56 -8.25
N GLY A 331 27.58 -20.17 -7.95
CA GLY A 331 28.76 -20.35 -8.80
C GLY A 331 29.58 -21.60 -8.47
N CYS A 332 29.08 -22.54 -7.65
CA CYS A 332 29.86 -23.69 -7.18
C CYS A 332 30.41 -24.56 -8.34
N SER A 333 31.62 -25.09 -8.14
CA SER A 333 32.24 -26.06 -9.03
C SER A 333 32.22 -27.44 -8.39
N VAL A 334 32.22 -28.49 -9.21
CA VAL A 334 32.24 -29.88 -8.73
C VAL A 334 33.39 -30.63 -9.38
N ASN A 335 34.30 -31.13 -8.55
CA ASN A 335 35.31 -32.11 -8.96
C ASN A 335 34.76 -33.51 -8.72
N MET A 336 35.09 -34.45 -9.61
CA MET A 336 34.59 -35.82 -9.53
C MET A 336 35.68 -36.84 -9.87
N ALA A 337 35.66 -37.98 -9.19
CA ALA A 337 36.49 -39.14 -9.51
C ALA A 337 35.70 -40.44 -9.36
N ALA A 338 35.87 -41.36 -10.30
CA ALA A 338 35.23 -42.68 -10.24
C ALA A 338 36.01 -43.59 -9.30
N GLY A 339 35.30 -44.25 -8.38
CA GLY A 339 35.84 -45.32 -7.54
C GLY A 339 35.68 -46.69 -8.19
N SER A 340 36.49 -47.65 -7.76
CA SER A 340 36.46 -49.05 -8.23
C SER A 340 35.24 -49.84 -7.73
N ASN A 341 34.49 -49.31 -6.76
CA ASN A 341 33.31 -49.89 -6.14
C ASN A 341 31.99 -49.52 -6.84
N GLY A 342 32.03 -48.91 -8.02
CA GLY A 342 30.84 -48.45 -8.74
C GLY A 342 30.21 -47.19 -8.14
N ARG A 343 30.99 -46.38 -7.42
CA ARG A 343 30.58 -45.06 -6.93
C ARG A 343 31.37 -43.95 -7.61
N THR A 344 30.77 -42.78 -7.74
CA THR A 344 31.44 -41.55 -8.12
C THR A 344 31.56 -40.65 -6.90
N TYR A 345 32.78 -40.22 -6.60
CA TYR A 345 33.11 -39.33 -5.48
C TYR A 345 33.12 -37.91 -6.00
N CYS A 346 32.47 -37.02 -5.26
CA CYS A 346 32.25 -35.65 -5.65
C CYS A 346 32.72 -34.70 -4.55
N TYR A 347 33.37 -33.63 -4.96
CA TYR A 347 33.67 -32.50 -4.10
C TYR A 347 33.06 -31.24 -4.70
N MET A 348 31.97 -30.76 -4.09
CA MET A 348 31.32 -29.51 -4.50
C MET A 348 31.87 -28.37 -3.67
N HIS A 349 32.55 -27.43 -4.31
CA HIS A 349 33.22 -26.33 -3.62
C HIS A 349 32.72 -24.97 -4.11
N PRO A 350 32.79 -23.93 -3.26
CA PRO A 350 32.46 -22.58 -3.68
C PRO A 350 33.30 -22.17 -4.89
N SER A 351 32.65 -21.51 -5.84
CA SER A 351 33.29 -20.72 -6.87
C SER A 351 32.47 -19.44 -7.00
N TYR A 352 33.17 -18.32 -7.10
CA TYR A 352 32.59 -17.00 -6.88
C TYR A 352 32.60 -16.22 -8.20
N ASP A 353 31.45 -15.68 -8.56
CA ASP A 353 31.28 -14.85 -9.77
C ASP A 353 32.03 -13.50 -9.68
N TYR A 354 32.55 -13.15 -8.50
CA TYR A 354 33.39 -11.99 -8.24
C TYR A 354 34.34 -12.25 -7.06
N ASN A 355 35.00 -11.20 -6.57
CA ASN A 355 36.01 -11.29 -5.51
C ASN A 355 35.54 -12.13 -4.31
N ALA A 356 36.11 -13.33 -4.17
CA ALA A 356 35.82 -14.28 -3.10
C ALA A 356 35.91 -13.65 -1.70
N SER A 357 36.94 -12.82 -1.46
CA SER A 357 37.14 -12.14 -0.18
C SER A 357 36.00 -11.16 0.13
N GLU A 358 35.39 -10.55 -0.87
CA GLU A 358 34.24 -9.65 -0.70
C GLU A 358 32.95 -10.43 -0.40
N VAL A 359 32.71 -11.54 -1.09
CA VAL A 359 31.60 -12.47 -0.82
C VAL A 359 31.68 -12.95 0.63
N ILE A 360 32.81 -13.55 1.01
CA ILE A 360 33.05 -14.08 2.36
C ILE A 360 32.86 -12.99 3.42
N ARG A 361 33.38 -11.78 3.19
CA ARG A 361 33.21 -10.65 4.10
C ARG A 361 31.74 -10.27 4.30
N ASN A 362 30.94 -10.23 3.23
CA ASN A 362 29.51 -9.92 3.33
C ASN A 362 28.79 -10.98 4.16
N PHE A 363 29.05 -12.27 3.91
CA PHE A 363 28.48 -13.37 4.69
C PHE A 363 28.86 -13.27 6.17
N ASN A 364 30.14 -13.14 6.49
CA ASN A 364 30.61 -13.01 7.87
C ASN A 364 30.00 -11.79 8.56
N THR A 365 29.75 -10.70 7.83
CA THR A 365 29.11 -9.51 8.40
C THR A 365 27.64 -9.76 8.70
N VAL A 366 26.89 -10.38 7.79
CA VAL A 366 25.49 -10.74 8.06
C VAL A 366 25.41 -11.73 9.21
N GLU A 367 26.36 -12.68 9.28
CA GLU A 367 26.40 -13.69 10.34
C GLU A 367 26.59 -13.10 11.73
N ASN A 368 27.57 -12.21 11.83
CA ASN A 368 28.02 -11.65 13.08
C ASN A 368 27.38 -10.27 13.37
N SER A 369 26.27 -9.93 12.71
CA SER A 369 25.57 -8.67 12.93
C SER A 369 24.06 -8.83 13.02
N ASP A 370 23.42 -7.86 13.68
CA ASP A 370 21.96 -7.79 13.71
C ASP A 370 21.38 -7.10 12.47
N ARG A 371 22.14 -6.90 11.38
CA ARG A 371 21.67 -6.12 10.20
C ARG A 371 20.39 -6.72 9.61
N TYR A 372 20.40 -8.01 9.30
CA TYR A 372 19.22 -8.70 8.79
C TYR A 372 18.09 -8.81 9.85
N PRO A 373 18.36 -9.22 11.11
CA PRO A 373 17.37 -9.14 12.19
C PRO A 373 16.73 -7.75 12.39
N ASN A 374 17.49 -6.67 12.25
CA ASN A 374 16.98 -5.31 12.41
C ASN A 374 16.15 -4.86 11.21
N LEU A 375 16.53 -5.27 9.99
CA LEU A 375 15.68 -5.08 8.82
C LEU A 375 14.35 -5.83 8.98
N LEU A 376 14.37 -7.06 9.51
CA LEU A 376 13.17 -7.84 9.81
C LEU A 376 12.28 -7.19 10.88
N LYS A 377 12.85 -6.53 11.90
CA LYS A 377 12.08 -5.80 12.92
C LYS A 377 11.27 -4.63 12.35
N LYS A 378 11.68 -4.07 11.21
CA LYS A 378 10.90 -3.04 10.49
C LYS A 378 9.61 -3.61 9.87
N VAL A 379 9.54 -4.93 9.66
CA VAL A 379 8.37 -5.60 9.09
C VAL A 379 7.36 -5.94 10.19
N LYS A 380 6.22 -5.26 10.18
CA LYS A 380 5.09 -5.58 11.07
C LYS A 380 4.32 -6.80 10.53
N LYS A 381 4.09 -7.84 11.36
CA LYS A 381 3.23 -8.96 10.98
C LYS A 381 1.78 -8.50 10.86
N GLY A 382 1.16 -8.73 9.72
CA GLY A 382 -0.21 -8.31 9.44
C GLY A 382 -1.28 -9.30 9.95
N LYS A 383 -2.56 -8.91 9.86
CA LYS A 383 -3.70 -9.79 10.23
C LYS A 383 -3.88 -10.93 9.23
N THR A 384 -3.53 -10.70 7.98
CA THR A 384 -3.54 -11.68 6.90
C THR A 384 -2.15 -11.87 6.33
N THR A 385 -1.94 -12.97 5.58
CA THR A 385 -0.71 -13.19 4.80
C THR A 385 -0.45 -12.02 3.85
N ALA A 386 -1.48 -11.54 3.15
CA ALA A 386 -1.35 -10.41 2.22
C ALA A 386 -0.92 -9.11 2.93
N ASP A 387 -1.44 -8.82 4.13
CA ASP A 387 -1.01 -7.65 4.90
C ASP A 387 0.47 -7.77 5.32
N THR A 388 0.93 -8.98 5.66
CA THR A 388 2.34 -9.23 5.99
C THR A 388 3.22 -9.03 4.75
N LEU A 389 2.80 -9.54 3.59
CA LEU A 389 3.50 -9.36 2.32
C LEU A 389 3.56 -7.89 1.90
N ASP A 390 2.52 -7.09 2.19
CA ASP A 390 2.52 -5.65 1.92
C ASP A 390 3.63 -4.96 2.74
N ASN A 391 3.75 -5.33 4.01
CA ASN A 391 4.76 -4.77 4.91
C ASN A 391 6.18 -5.20 4.51
N ILE A 392 6.38 -6.47 4.11
CA ILE A 392 7.65 -6.95 3.56
C ILE A 392 8.03 -6.13 2.32
N ALA A 393 7.15 -6.05 1.32
CA ALA A 393 7.41 -5.34 0.07
C ALA A 393 7.77 -3.86 0.31
N ARG A 394 7.05 -3.19 1.21
CA ARG A 394 7.32 -1.80 1.58
C ARG A 394 8.69 -1.61 2.24
N VAL A 395 9.06 -2.48 3.18
CA VAL A 395 10.37 -2.41 3.83
C VAL A 395 11.47 -2.63 2.79
N ILE A 396 11.33 -3.60 1.90
CA ILE A 396 12.31 -3.85 0.84
C ILE A 396 12.43 -2.65 -0.09
N CYS A 397 11.34 -2.13 -0.66
CA CYS A 397 11.39 -0.99 -1.59
C CYS A 397 11.86 0.32 -0.92
N ALA A 398 11.72 0.46 0.40
CA ALA A 398 12.27 1.60 1.13
C ALA A 398 13.79 1.47 1.37
N ASN A 399 14.32 0.24 1.44
CA ASN A 399 15.71 -0.04 1.82
C ASN A 399 16.57 -0.50 0.62
N LEU A 400 15.99 -0.72 -0.56
CA LEU A 400 16.70 -1.06 -1.79
C LEU A 400 16.43 -0.05 -2.90
N THR A 401 17.44 0.17 -3.74
CA THR A 401 17.35 0.97 -4.97
C THR A 401 17.75 0.09 -6.14
N TYR A 402 16.92 0.07 -7.19
CA TYR A 402 17.24 -0.66 -8.41
C TYR A 402 18.40 -0.01 -9.16
N THR A 403 19.40 -0.80 -9.53
CA THR A 403 20.56 -0.38 -10.35
C THR A 403 20.75 -1.30 -11.56
N GLU A 404 21.63 -0.91 -12.48
CA GLU A 404 22.13 -1.82 -13.51
C GLU A 404 23.21 -2.74 -12.93
N ASP A 405 23.43 -3.90 -13.54
CA ASP A 405 24.41 -4.90 -13.09
C ASP A 405 25.86 -4.48 -13.41
N LYS A 406 26.21 -3.21 -13.16
CA LYS A 406 27.48 -2.61 -13.51
C LYS A 406 28.00 -1.76 -12.37
N ASP A 407 29.30 -1.81 -12.11
CA ASP A 407 29.97 -0.91 -11.17
C ASP A 407 30.04 0.53 -11.72
N LYS A 408 30.53 1.47 -10.90
CA LYS A 408 30.70 2.89 -11.27
C LYS A 408 31.65 3.11 -12.47
N LYS A 409 32.38 2.08 -12.89
CA LYS A 409 33.30 2.09 -14.05
C LYS A 409 32.70 1.38 -15.27
N GLY A 410 31.47 0.85 -15.17
CA GLY A 410 30.76 0.18 -16.25
C GLY A 410 31.04 -1.33 -16.37
N ASN A 411 31.80 -1.93 -15.45
CA ASN A 411 32.11 -3.36 -15.47
C ASN A 411 30.98 -4.18 -14.83
N TYR A 412 30.66 -5.34 -15.39
CA TYR A 412 29.70 -6.25 -14.75
C TYR A 412 30.15 -6.64 -13.34
N SER A 413 29.25 -6.54 -12.37
CA SER A 413 29.56 -6.82 -10.96
C SER A 413 28.46 -7.64 -10.30
N SER A 414 28.71 -8.94 -10.14
CA SER A 414 27.79 -9.89 -9.52
C SER A 414 27.49 -9.62 -8.04
N LYS A 415 28.19 -8.68 -7.39
CA LYS A 415 27.88 -8.24 -6.02
C LYS A 415 26.44 -7.72 -5.88
N TYR A 416 25.89 -7.08 -6.90
CA TYR A 416 24.52 -6.53 -6.88
C TYR A 416 23.44 -7.61 -6.95
N ARG A 417 23.84 -8.87 -7.15
CA ARG A 417 22.98 -10.06 -7.14
C ARG A 417 23.08 -10.86 -5.83
N ASP A 418 24.10 -10.61 -5.02
CA ASP A 418 24.40 -11.40 -3.82
C ASP A 418 23.48 -11.01 -2.64
N ALA A 419 22.75 -11.97 -2.08
CA ALA A 419 21.82 -11.71 -0.99
C ALA A 419 22.52 -11.19 0.26
N ALA A 420 23.72 -11.70 0.58
CA ALA A 420 24.47 -11.21 1.74
C ALA A 420 24.88 -9.76 1.57
N TYR A 421 25.38 -9.35 0.39
CA TYR A 421 25.60 -7.94 0.09
C TYR A 421 24.33 -7.10 0.30
N VAL A 422 23.20 -7.56 -0.25
CA VAL A 422 21.93 -6.82 -0.25
C VAL A 422 21.35 -6.65 1.16
N ILE A 423 21.48 -7.65 2.04
CA ILE A 423 20.97 -7.60 3.42
C ILE A 423 21.98 -7.06 4.44
N ASN A 424 23.25 -6.91 4.07
CA ASN A 424 24.31 -6.29 4.87
C ASN A 424 24.18 -4.76 4.93
N GLN A 425 22.99 -4.23 5.21
CA GLN A 425 22.71 -2.80 5.11
C GLN A 425 23.07 -2.04 6.39
N SER A 426 23.89 -1.00 6.24
CA SER A 426 23.92 0.15 7.16
C SER A 426 23.20 1.37 6.56
N GLU A 427 22.87 1.32 5.27
CA GLU A 427 22.15 2.33 4.49
C GLU A 427 21.42 1.67 3.31
N LYS A 428 20.67 2.45 2.53
CA LYS A 428 19.93 1.95 1.35
C LYS A 428 20.90 1.35 0.32
N HIS A 429 20.77 0.06 0.01
CA HIS A 429 21.66 -0.63 -0.93
C HIS A 429 21.15 -0.64 -2.37
N GLU A 430 22.07 -0.57 -3.32
CA GLU A 430 21.80 -0.78 -4.73
C GLU A 430 21.77 -2.28 -5.04
N CYS A 431 20.81 -2.75 -5.82
CA CYS A 431 20.82 -4.13 -6.31
C CYS A 431 20.04 -4.28 -7.62
N VAL A 432 20.22 -5.43 -8.27
CA VAL A 432 19.44 -5.82 -9.46
C VAL A 432 18.29 -6.74 -9.07
N CYS A 433 17.54 -7.26 -10.05
CA CYS A 433 16.36 -8.09 -9.84
C CYS A 433 16.56 -9.28 -8.89
N VAL A 434 17.70 -9.97 -8.99
CA VAL A 434 18.06 -11.09 -8.10
C VAL A 434 18.07 -10.68 -6.63
N GLY A 435 18.66 -9.52 -6.31
CA GLY A 435 18.75 -9.02 -4.93
C GLY A 435 17.39 -8.74 -4.31
N TYR A 436 16.46 -8.16 -5.08
CA TYR A 436 15.08 -7.97 -4.66
C TYR A 436 14.37 -9.32 -4.42
N ALA A 437 14.46 -10.24 -5.37
CA ALA A 437 13.76 -11.51 -5.31
C ALA A 437 14.26 -12.40 -4.15
N TYR A 438 15.57 -12.40 -3.90
CA TYR A 438 16.19 -13.17 -2.83
C TYR A 438 15.83 -12.58 -1.47
N THR A 439 15.94 -11.25 -1.31
CA THR A 439 15.55 -10.58 -0.06
C THR A 439 14.07 -10.82 0.27
N PHE A 440 13.19 -10.78 -0.73
CA PHE A 440 11.77 -11.07 -0.54
C PHE A 440 11.53 -12.52 -0.10
N LYS A 441 12.16 -13.50 -0.74
CA LYS A 441 12.11 -14.92 -0.35
C LYS A 441 12.63 -15.14 1.07
N MET A 442 13.77 -14.56 1.44
CA MET A 442 14.33 -14.67 2.79
C MET A 442 13.33 -14.14 3.84
N MET A 443 12.76 -12.96 3.62
CA MET A 443 11.76 -12.40 4.54
C MET A 443 10.48 -13.26 4.58
N CYS A 444 10.01 -13.76 3.44
CA CYS A 444 8.86 -14.67 3.40
C CYS A 444 9.13 -15.94 4.21
N ASN A 445 10.30 -16.56 4.05
CA ASN A 445 10.73 -17.72 4.83
C ASN A 445 10.70 -17.40 6.34
N TYR A 446 11.24 -16.25 6.77
CA TYR A 446 11.23 -15.82 8.17
C TYR A 446 9.81 -15.72 8.76
N PHE A 447 8.85 -15.25 7.96
CA PHE A 447 7.44 -15.13 8.38
C PHE A 447 6.61 -16.40 8.15
N GLY A 448 7.23 -17.50 7.70
CA GLY A 448 6.56 -18.77 7.42
C GLY A 448 5.60 -18.68 6.23
N ILE A 449 5.94 -17.88 5.22
CA ILE A 449 5.15 -17.69 4.00
C ILE A 449 5.87 -18.37 2.84
N ASP A 450 5.22 -19.37 2.24
CA ASP A 450 5.75 -20.08 1.08
C ASP A 450 5.95 -19.10 -0.10
N CYS A 451 7.16 -19.08 -0.64
CA CYS A 451 7.59 -18.18 -1.71
C CYS A 451 8.60 -18.92 -2.58
N VAL A 452 8.64 -18.68 -3.89
CA VAL A 452 9.62 -19.27 -4.80
C VAL A 452 10.23 -18.21 -5.69
N ASN A 453 11.50 -18.37 -6.02
CA ASN A 453 12.22 -17.53 -6.96
C ASN A 453 12.04 -18.08 -8.37
N VAL A 454 11.86 -17.19 -9.34
CA VAL A 454 11.63 -17.58 -10.74
C VAL A 454 12.45 -16.69 -11.66
N GLY A 455 13.19 -17.32 -12.57
CA GLY A 455 13.96 -16.65 -13.60
C GLY A 455 13.23 -16.67 -14.93
N GLY A 456 13.43 -15.66 -15.77
CA GLY A 456 12.92 -15.62 -17.14
C GLY A 456 13.42 -14.42 -17.93
N ASP A 457 12.83 -14.16 -19.09
CA ASP A 457 13.19 -13.04 -19.98
C ASP A 457 12.13 -11.93 -20.03
N ALA A 458 12.46 -10.74 -19.52
CA ALA A 458 11.62 -9.54 -19.54
C ALA A 458 12.19 -8.43 -20.46
N GLY A 459 12.74 -8.80 -21.62
CA GLY A 459 13.52 -7.91 -22.49
C GLY A 459 15.03 -7.93 -22.14
N GLY A 460 15.47 -9.04 -21.56
CA GLY A 460 16.70 -9.29 -20.84
C GLY A 460 16.43 -10.28 -19.69
N GLY A 461 17.44 -11.04 -19.27
CA GLY A 461 17.31 -11.97 -18.13
C GLY A 461 16.85 -11.25 -16.87
N HIS A 462 15.80 -11.76 -16.22
CA HIS A 462 15.09 -11.15 -15.10
C HIS A 462 14.69 -12.20 -14.05
N GLU A 463 14.55 -11.80 -12.79
CA GLU A 463 14.21 -12.69 -11.68
C GLU A 463 13.16 -12.04 -10.76
N TRP A 464 12.12 -12.80 -10.41
CA TRP A 464 10.98 -12.37 -9.58
C TRP A 464 10.55 -13.49 -8.64
N ASN A 465 9.40 -13.33 -7.97
CA ASN A 465 8.85 -14.34 -7.08
C ASN A 465 7.42 -14.77 -7.40
N TYR A 466 7.08 -16.01 -7.05
CA TYR A 466 5.70 -16.40 -6.77
C TYR A 466 5.50 -16.65 -5.28
N VAL A 467 4.45 -16.09 -4.71
CA VAL A 467 4.17 -16.19 -3.26
C VAL A 467 2.79 -16.77 -3.00
N LYS A 468 2.70 -17.66 -2.00
CA LYS A 468 1.46 -18.34 -1.66
C LYS A 468 0.56 -17.46 -0.80
N VAL A 469 -0.67 -17.26 -1.27
CA VAL A 469 -1.74 -16.66 -0.48
C VAL A 469 -2.94 -17.60 -0.50
N GLY A 470 -3.26 -18.16 0.67
CA GLY A 470 -4.24 -19.25 0.78
C GLY A 470 -3.75 -20.51 0.07
N LYS A 471 -4.46 -20.95 -0.97
CA LYS A 471 -4.16 -22.20 -1.70
C LYS A 471 -3.46 -21.98 -3.05
N LYS A 472 -3.14 -20.74 -3.40
CA LYS A 472 -2.63 -20.38 -4.74
C LYS A 472 -1.41 -19.48 -4.64
N TYR A 473 -0.57 -19.54 -5.66
CA TYR A 473 0.62 -18.70 -5.79
C TYR A 473 0.35 -17.53 -6.73
N TYR A 474 0.85 -16.35 -6.36
CA TYR A 474 0.66 -15.09 -7.07
C TYR A 474 2.00 -14.45 -7.41
N GLY A 475 2.10 -13.82 -8.57
CA GLY A 475 3.31 -13.15 -9.02
C GLY A 475 3.57 -11.87 -8.23
N VAL A 476 4.84 -11.70 -7.84
CA VAL A 476 5.37 -10.51 -7.17
C VAL A 476 6.71 -10.15 -7.81
N ASP A 477 6.84 -8.91 -8.28
CA ASP A 477 8.09 -8.30 -8.73
C ASP A 477 8.29 -6.96 -8.02
N LEU A 478 9.23 -6.92 -7.08
CA LEU A 478 9.48 -5.70 -6.31
C LEU A 478 10.34 -4.68 -7.06
N THR A 479 11.04 -5.09 -8.12
CA THR A 479 11.87 -4.17 -8.92
C THR A 479 11.02 -3.14 -9.66
N TRP A 480 9.80 -3.52 -10.03
CA TRP A 480 8.83 -2.66 -10.71
C TRP A 480 7.94 -1.87 -9.73
N MET A 481 8.03 -2.19 -8.43
CA MET A 481 7.42 -1.42 -7.35
C MET A 481 8.34 -0.31 -6.83
N ASP A 482 9.65 -0.41 -7.04
CA ASP A 482 10.61 0.60 -6.62
C ASP A 482 10.38 1.93 -7.36
N SER A 483 10.29 3.02 -6.60
CA SER A 483 10.13 4.40 -7.09
C SER A 483 11.34 4.92 -7.87
N GLY A 484 12.46 4.19 -7.90
CA GLY A 484 13.58 4.45 -8.80
C GLY A 484 13.46 3.81 -10.19
N SER A 485 12.53 2.86 -10.40
CA SER A 485 12.47 2.07 -11.62
C SER A 485 11.86 2.81 -12.81
N LYS A 486 12.44 2.68 -14.00
CA LYS A 486 11.87 3.20 -15.27
C LYS A 486 10.56 2.49 -15.66
N GLN A 487 10.27 1.34 -15.05
CA GLN A 487 9.09 0.50 -15.31
C GLN A 487 8.02 0.62 -14.20
N GLN A 488 8.10 1.64 -13.35
CA GLN A 488 7.08 1.94 -12.34
C GLN A 488 5.68 1.87 -12.93
N ASN A 489 4.84 1.01 -12.35
CA ASN A 489 3.44 0.74 -12.69
C ASN A 489 3.16 -0.35 -13.74
N VAL A 490 4.03 -1.35 -13.89
CA VAL A 490 3.56 -2.64 -14.42
C VAL A 490 2.98 -3.44 -13.27
N TYR A 491 1.78 -3.97 -13.45
CA TYR A 491 0.99 -4.61 -12.40
C TYR A 491 1.60 -5.94 -12.03
N CYS A 492 2.42 -5.93 -10.98
CA CYS A 492 3.33 -7.02 -10.61
C CYS A 492 3.29 -7.34 -9.12
N TYR A 493 2.15 -7.13 -8.47
CA TYR A 493 2.00 -7.41 -7.04
C TYR A 493 0.74 -8.20 -6.74
N LEU A 494 0.92 -9.44 -6.31
CA LEU A 494 -0.13 -10.42 -6.05
C LEU A 494 -1.06 -10.64 -7.27
N GLU A 495 -0.44 -10.70 -8.45
CA GLU A 495 -1.12 -10.86 -9.72
C GLU A 495 -1.19 -12.33 -10.13
N ASP A 496 -2.12 -12.63 -11.04
CA ASP A 496 -2.22 -13.97 -11.61
C ASP A 496 -1.18 -14.21 -12.70
N ALA A 497 -0.93 -15.48 -13.03
CA ALA A 497 0.06 -15.85 -14.03
C ALA A 497 -0.18 -15.22 -15.41
N LYS A 498 -1.44 -15.03 -15.81
CA LYS A 498 -1.80 -14.44 -17.10
C LYS A 498 -1.52 -12.92 -17.12
N THR A 499 -1.86 -12.21 -16.05
CA THR A 499 -1.75 -10.75 -15.94
C THR A 499 -0.32 -10.32 -15.63
N PHE A 500 0.39 -11.10 -14.82
CA PHE A 500 1.78 -10.83 -14.45
C PHE A 500 2.75 -10.86 -15.65
N GLY A 501 2.41 -11.60 -16.71
CA GLY A 501 3.13 -11.51 -17.97
C GLY A 501 3.58 -12.84 -18.59
N VAL A 502 3.19 -14.01 -18.07
CA VAL A 502 3.61 -15.32 -18.61
C VAL A 502 3.24 -15.53 -20.10
N LYS A 503 2.37 -14.70 -20.67
CA LYS A 503 2.16 -14.61 -22.13
C LYS A 503 3.16 -13.65 -22.78
N GLY A 504 4.37 -14.12 -23.00
CA GLY A 504 5.43 -13.38 -23.69
C GLY A 504 6.84 -13.83 -23.31
N TYR A 505 6.99 -14.43 -22.13
CA TYR A 505 8.24 -15.08 -21.74
C TYR A 505 8.49 -16.28 -22.64
N ASP A 506 9.61 -16.26 -23.35
CA ASP A 506 10.10 -17.45 -24.01
C ASP A 506 10.44 -18.49 -22.94
N LYS A 507 9.63 -19.55 -22.87
CA LYS A 507 9.85 -20.66 -21.94
C LYS A 507 11.14 -21.43 -22.25
N SER A 508 11.76 -21.20 -23.42
CA SER A 508 13.06 -21.76 -23.76
C SER A 508 14.19 -21.32 -22.82
N ASN A 509 14.04 -20.14 -22.19
CA ASN A 509 15.02 -19.54 -21.28
C ASN A 509 14.68 -19.73 -19.79
N LEU A 510 13.58 -20.42 -19.46
CA LEU A 510 13.27 -20.78 -18.08
C LEU A 510 14.32 -21.77 -17.57
N ARG A 511 14.76 -21.62 -16.31
CA ARG A 511 15.61 -22.63 -15.70
C ARG A 511 14.81 -23.93 -15.59
N LYS A 512 15.48 -25.07 -15.62
CA LYS A 512 14.81 -26.36 -15.44
C LYS A 512 14.02 -26.40 -14.12
N SER A 513 14.56 -25.84 -13.03
CA SER A 513 13.85 -25.68 -11.75
C SER A 513 12.51 -24.93 -11.91
N ASP A 514 12.49 -23.83 -12.66
CA ASP A 514 11.29 -23.01 -12.89
C ASP A 514 10.17 -23.78 -13.62
N LEU A 515 10.52 -24.64 -14.59
CA LEU A 515 9.56 -25.50 -15.31
C LEU A 515 8.94 -26.56 -14.40
N TYR A 516 9.71 -27.06 -13.42
CA TYR A 516 9.20 -28.04 -12.46
C TYR A 516 8.32 -27.38 -11.39
N ILE A 517 8.65 -26.17 -10.95
CA ILE A 517 7.80 -25.40 -10.02
C ILE A 517 6.36 -25.30 -10.55
N GLU A 518 6.15 -24.99 -11.84
CA GLU A 518 4.81 -24.90 -12.45
C GLU A 518 4.00 -26.21 -12.34
N LYS A 519 4.64 -27.38 -12.20
CA LYS A 519 3.98 -28.68 -12.00
C LYS A 519 3.52 -28.88 -10.55
N TYR A 520 4.25 -28.35 -9.58
CA TYR A 520 4.02 -28.61 -8.16
C TYR A 520 3.30 -27.46 -7.43
N ILE A 521 3.40 -26.23 -7.93
CA ILE A 521 2.66 -25.09 -7.37
C ILE A 521 1.41 -24.78 -8.18
N THR A 522 0.31 -24.51 -7.47
CA THR A 522 -0.92 -24.06 -8.12
C THR A 522 -0.88 -22.55 -8.31
N LEU A 523 -0.48 -22.10 -9.51
CA LEU A 523 -0.53 -20.69 -9.87
C LEU A 523 -1.96 -20.15 -9.90
N ALA A 524 -2.12 -18.91 -9.48
CA ALA A 524 -3.38 -18.21 -9.56
C ALA A 524 -3.74 -17.92 -11.02
N THR A 525 -5.02 -18.15 -11.35
CA THR A 525 -5.62 -17.85 -12.66
C THR A 525 -6.40 -16.54 -12.68
N THR A 526 -6.53 -15.89 -11.52
CA THR A 526 -7.13 -14.56 -11.35
C THR A 526 -6.42 -13.82 -10.22
N PRO A 527 -6.26 -12.49 -10.28
CA PRO A 527 -5.43 -11.77 -9.33
C PRO A 527 -5.98 -11.87 -7.92
N TYR A 528 -5.14 -11.63 -6.91
CA TYR A 528 -5.60 -11.70 -5.53
C TYR A 528 -6.55 -10.53 -5.25
N LYS A 529 -7.81 -10.86 -4.93
CA LYS A 529 -8.84 -9.85 -4.67
C LYS A 529 -8.73 -9.34 -3.25
N ARG A 530 -8.47 -8.04 -3.11
CA ARG A 530 -8.35 -7.38 -1.80
C ARG A 530 -9.39 -6.30 -1.62
N ASN A 531 -10.17 -6.41 -0.55
CA ASN A 531 -11.06 -5.34 -0.14
C ASN A 531 -10.27 -4.32 0.65
N ILE A 532 -10.26 -3.08 0.18
CA ILE A 532 -9.56 -1.96 0.82
C ILE A 532 -10.54 -0.82 1.09
N THR A 533 -10.20 0.03 2.04
CA THR A 533 -10.93 1.26 2.32
C THR A 533 -9.98 2.43 2.20
N VAL A 534 -10.32 3.41 1.36
CA VAL A 534 -9.53 4.63 1.20
C VAL A 534 -10.47 5.82 1.29
N GLY A 535 -10.34 6.56 2.39
CA GLY A 535 -11.22 7.66 2.78
C GLY A 535 -12.70 7.34 2.76
N LYS A 536 -13.45 8.00 1.86
CA LYS A 536 -14.91 7.92 1.83
C LYS A 536 -15.43 6.63 1.19
N PHE A 537 -14.57 5.84 0.56
CA PHE A 537 -15.00 4.77 -0.32
C PHE A 537 -14.32 3.44 -0.03
N LYS A 538 -15.04 2.37 -0.38
CA LYS A 538 -14.57 0.99 -0.29
C LYS A 538 -14.27 0.52 -1.70
N TYR A 539 -13.15 -0.19 -1.85
CA TYR A 539 -12.71 -0.71 -3.13
C TYR A 539 -12.39 -2.20 -3.00
N GLN A 540 -12.36 -2.88 -4.14
CA GLN A 540 -11.78 -4.20 -4.27
C GLN A 540 -10.75 -4.16 -5.38
N ILE A 541 -9.48 -4.38 -5.06
CA ILE A 541 -8.43 -4.58 -6.07
C ILE A 541 -8.77 -5.83 -6.86
N THR A 542 -8.73 -5.72 -8.19
CA THR A 542 -9.08 -6.81 -9.11
C THR A 542 -7.89 -7.31 -9.92
N GLY A 543 -6.72 -6.70 -9.73
CA GLY A 543 -5.48 -6.92 -10.47
C GLY A 543 -5.45 -6.23 -11.84
N GLY A 544 -4.35 -6.42 -12.56
CA GLY A 544 -3.96 -5.57 -13.69
C GLY A 544 -3.95 -4.09 -13.30
N GLY A 545 -3.63 -3.83 -12.01
CA GLY A 545 -3.87 -2.60 -11.25
C GLY A 545 -5.09 -1.80 -11.66
N GLU A 546 -6.18 -2.54 -11.81
CA GLU A 546 -7.52 -2.04 -11.77
C GLU A 546 -8.15 -2.36 -10.41
N CYS A 547 -9.18 -1.58 -10.05
CA CYS A 547 -10.01 -1.86 -8.90
C CYS A 547 -11.48 -1.53 -9.15
N MET A 548 -12.33 -2.17 -8.36
CA MET A 548 -13.76 -1.94 -8.33
C MET A 548 -14.12 -1.08 -7.12
N LEU A 549 -14.83 0.03 -7.32
CA LEU A 549 -15.48 0.80 -6.27
C LEU A 549 -16.69 0.02 -5.74
N THR A 550 -16.58 -0.57 -4.56
CA THR A 550 -17.59 -1.48 -3.99
C THR A 550 -18.62 -0.77 -3.12
N GLY A 551 -18.38 0.48 -2.74
CA GLY A 551 -19.37 1.31 -2.08
C GLY A 551 -18.75 2.40 -1.22
N ALA A 552 -19.50 2.82 -0.22
CA ALA A 552 -19.14 3.93 0.66
C ALA A 552 -18.84 3.46 2.10
N THR A 553 -17.97 4.18 2.79
CA THR A 553 -17.81 4.07 4.25
C THR A 553 -18.98 4.75 4.97
N ALA A 554 -19.02 4.70 6.30
CA ALA A 554 -20.03 5.45 7.08
C ALA A 554 -20.00 6.95 6.72
N LYS A 555 -18.80 7.53 6.64
CA LYS A 555 -18.57 8.91 6.18
C LYS A 555 -18.95 9.10 4.71
N GLY A 556 -18.65 8.12 3.86
CA GLY A 556 -19.01 8.13 2.44
C GLY A 556 -20.49 8.05 2.12
N LYS A 557 -21.31 7.45 3.00
CA LYS A 557 -22.76 7.33 2.77
C LYS A 557 -23.46 8.68 2.63
N LYS A 558 -22.92 9.72 3.30
CA LYS A 558 -23.43 11.10 3.24
C LYS A 558 -22.86 11.93 2.09
N VAL A 559 -22.05 11.33 1.22
CA VAL A 559 -21.53 12.04 0.04
C VAL A 559 -22.69 12.35 -0.91
N THR A 560 -22.76 13.62 -1.29
CA THR A 560 -23.73 14.18 -2.25
C THR A 560 -23.22 14.14 -3.68
N ASN A 561 -21.90 14.23 -3.88
CA ASN A 561 -21.25 14.23 -5.18
C ASN A 561 -20.23 13.09 -5.30
N LEU A 562 -20.55 12.07 -6.10
CA LEU A 562 -19.62 11.01 -6.45
C LEU A 562 -18.86 11.38 -7.72
N THR A 563 -17.54 11.59 -7.61
CA THR A 563 -16.68 11.84 -8.78
C THR A 563 -15.66 10.71 -8.92
N ILE A 564 -15.64 10.09 -10.10
CA ILE A 564 -14.71 9.02 -10.48
C ILE A 564 -13.94 9.51 -11.70
N ASN A 565 -12.77 10.09 -11.49
CA ASN A 565 -11.92 10.68 -12.54
C ASN A 565 -10.43 10.33 -12.40
N LYS A 566 -10.03 9.70 -11.29
CA LYS A 566 -8.66 9.29 -10.97
C LYS A 566 -8.67 7.88 -10.38
N GLY A 567 -7.50 7.22 -10.37
CA GLY A 567 -7.29 5.98 -9.65
C GLY A 567 -7.28 6.18 -8.12
N VAL A 568 -7.18 5.09 -7.39
CA VAL A 568 -6.97 5.06 -5.93
C VAL A 568 -5.54 4.60 -5.64
N THR A 569 -4.82 5.33 -4.81
CA THR A 569 -3.49 4.92 -4.34
C THR A 569 -3.64 4.05 -3.10
N TYR A 570 -3.03 2.87 -3.11
CA TYR A 570 -2.96 1.97 -1.97
C TYR A 570 -1.60 1.28 -1.97
N ASN A 571 -0.89 1.36 -0.84
CA ASN A 571 0.46 0.83 -0.70
C ASN A 571 1.47 1.33 -1.75
N GLY A 572 1.46 2.64 -2.03
CA GLY A 572 2.34 3.23 -3.04
C GLY A 572 1.93 2.95 -4.49
N LEU A 573 1.04 1.97 -4.71
CA LEU A 573 0.56 1.59 -6.04
C LEU A 573 -0.75 2.31 -6.40
N VAL A 574 -0.85 2.75 -7.65
CA VAL A 574 -2.04 3.44 -8.16
C VAL A 574 -2.93 2.49 -8.96
N TYR A 575 -4.14 2.25 -8.46
CA TYR A 575 -5.13 1.37 -9.08
C TYR A 575 -6.19 2.17 -9.83
N SER A 576 -6.40 1.86 -11.10
CA SER A 576 -7.41 2.52 -11.94
C SER A 576 -8.80 1.96 -11.65
N ILE A 577 -9.78 2.84 -11.35
CA ILE A 577 -11.14 2.39 -11.05
C ILE A 577 -11.85 2.00 -12.36
N ASN A 578 -12.05 0.71 -12.61
CA ASN A 578 -12.67 0.19 -13.84
C ASN A 578 -14.16 -0.15 -13.67
N LYS A 579 -14.64 -0.23 -12.43
CA LYS A 579 -15.99 -0.71 -12.14
C LYS A 579 -16.58 -0.08 -10.90
N ILE A 580 -17.87 0.21 -10.93
CA ILE A 580 -18.70 0.38 -9.73
C ILE A 580 -19.38 -0.96 -9.46
N GLY A 581 -19.23 -1.47 -8.25
CA GLY A 581 -19.72 -2.78 -7.85
C GLY A 581 -21.25 -2.89 -7.85
N ASP A 582 -21.72 -4.12 -7.82
CA ASP A 582 -23.13 -4.42 -7.68
C ASP A 582 -23.65 -3.87 -6.35
N LYS A 583 -24.80 -3.19 -6.38
CA LYS A 583 -25.42 -2.54 -5.20
C LYS A 583 -24.50 -1.55 -4.44
N ALA A 584 -23.39 -1.09 -5.04
CA ALA A 584 -22.36 -0.31 -4.33
C ALA A 584 -22.90 0.93 -3.61
N PHE A 585 -23.90 1.59 -4.18
CA PHE A 585 -24.58 2.75 -3.63
C PHE A 585 -26.09 2.53 -3.54
N LYS A 586 -26.55 1.28 -3.49
CA LYS A 586 -27.99 0.98 -3.40
C LYS A 586 -28.60 1.69 -2.19
N ASN A 587 -29.76 2.29 -2.40
CA ASN A 587 -30.51 3.08 -1.43
C ASN A 587 -29.73 4.25 -0.82
N ASN A 588 -28.63 4.71 -1.44
CA ASN A 588 -27.96 5.92 -0.98
C ASN A 588 -28.84 7.13 -1.32
N THR A 589 -29.45 7.72 -0.30
CA THR A 589 -30.36 8.86 -0.41
C THR A 589 -29.64 10.20 -0.41
N TYR A 590 -28.35 10.27 -0.07
CA TYR A 590 -27.61 11.54 -0.04
C TYR A 590 -27.04 11.91 -1.40
N LEU A 591 -26.71 10.93 -2.25
CA LEU A 591 -26.16 11.18 -3.57
C LEU A 591 -27.13 12.03 -4.43
N LYS A 592 -26.66 13.21 -4.81
CA LYS A 592 -27.33 14.17 -5.70
C LYS A 592 -26.70 14.20 -7.09
N LYS A 593 -25.38 14.03 -7.18
CA LYS A 593 -24.60 14.13 -8.42
C LYS A 593 -23.64 12.95 -8.59
N ILE A 594 -23.54 12.46 -9.82
CA ILE A 594 -22.56 11.44 -10.24
C ILE A 594 -21.77 11.98 -11.42
N ASN A 595 -20.44 11.97 -11.32
CA ASN A 595 -19.53 12.27 -12.42
C ASN A 595 -18.60 11.09 -12.64
N ILE A 596 -18.72 10.43 -13.79
CA ILE A 596 -17.87 9.31 -14.18
C ILE A 596 -17.08 9.73 -15.41
N THR A 597 -15.76 9.75 -15.29
CA THR A 597 -14.83 9.96 -16.40
C THR A 597 -14.07 8.67 -16.64
N ALA A 598 -14.29 8.06 -17.81
CA ALA A 598 -13.50 6.91 -18.23
C ALA A 598 -12.04 7.37 -18.43
N VAL A 599 -11.09 6.75 -17.74
CA VAL A 599 -9.67 7.13 -17.82
C VAL A 599 -8.97 6.44 -18.99
N LYS A 600 -7.90 7.06 -19.52
CA LYS A 600 -7.17 6.62 -20.73
C LYS A 600 -6.72 5.14 -20.69
N LYS A 601 -6.29 4.65 -19.52
CA LYS A 601 -5.75 3.28 -19.33
C LYS A 601 -6.82 2.18 -19.34
N ILE A 602 -8.10 2.51 -19.09
CA ILE A 602 -9.16 1.51 -18.94
C ILE A 602 -9.86 1.25 -20.27
N LYS A 603 -9.93 -0.01 -20.69
CA LYS A 603 -10.64 -0.40 -21.93
C LYS A 603 -12.16 -0.21 -21.82
N THR A 604 -12.73 -0.59 -20.67
CA THR A 604 -14.18 -0.51 -20.43
C THR A 604 -14.45 -0.21 -18.96
N PHE A 605 -15.25 0.83 -18.71
CA PHE A 605 -15.77 1.13 -17.37
C PHE A 605 -17.14 0.50 -17.18
N THR A 606 -17.38 -0.24 -16.10
CA THR A 606 -18.68 -0.91 -15.87
C THR A 606 -19.39 -0.38 -14.64
N VAL A 607 -20.68 -0.07 -14.76
CA VAL A 607 -21.55 0.18 -13.61
C VAL A 607 -22.33 -1.10 -13.30
N GLY A 608 -22.14 -1.63 -12.10
CA GLY A 608 -22.68 -2.91 -11.65
C GLY A 608 -24.19 -2.96 -11.52
N LYS A 609 -24.72 -4.16 -11.34
CA LYS A 609 -26.15 -4.44 -11.22
C LYS A 609 -26.71 -3.72 -9.99
N ASN A 610 -27.82 -3.01 -10.14
CA ASN A 610 -28.45 -2.25 -9.05
C ASN A 610 -27.51 -1.25 -8.34
N ALA A 611 -26.40 -0.83 -8.96
CA ALA A 611 -25.37 0.00 -8.30
C ALA A 611 -25.95 1.25 -7.62
N PHE A 612 -26.91 1.92 -8.26
CA PHE A 612 -27.63 3.09 -7.75
C PHE A 612 -29.14 2.83 -7.60
N GLU A 613 -29.55 1.56 -7.41
CA GLU A 613 -30.96 1.24 -7.21
C GLU A 613 -31.50 1.96 -5.98
N GLY A 614 -32.66 2.61 -6.09
CA GLY A 614 -33.31 3.25 -4.94
C GLY A 614 -32.70 4.59 -4.50
N CYS A 615 -31.65 5.10 -5.15
CA CYS A 615 -31.14 6.44 -4.88
C CYS A 615 -32.18 7.50 -5.27
N LYS A 616 -32.75 8.20 -4.28
CA LYS A 616 -33.91 9.10 -4.48
C LYS A 616 -33.53 10.52 -4.90
N ASN A 617 -32.32 10.96 -4.56
CA ASN A 617 -31.92 12.36 -4.69
C ASN A 617 -30.97 12.65 -5.86
N ILE A 618 -30.61 11.64 -6.65
CA ILE A 618 -29.77 11.85 -7.85
C ILE A 618 -30.56 12.71 -8.85
N ARG A 619 -30.00 13.89 -9.17
CA ARG A 619 -30.52 14.86 -10.14
C ARG A 619 -29.58 15.10 -11.30
N THR A 620 -28.29 14.78 -11.15
CA THR A 620 -27.29 15.04 -12.18
C THR A 620 -26.39 13.83 -12.40
N ILE A 621 -26.25 13.40 -13.65
CA ILE A 621 -25.32 12.36 -14.07
C ILE A 621 -24.48 12.90 -15.22
N THR A 622 -23.16 12.92 -15.03
CA THR A 622 -22.17 13.24 -16.05
C THR A 622 -21.40 11.98 -16.43
N LEU A 623 -21.43 11.63 -17.70
CA LEU A 623 -20.66 10.54 -18.28
C LEU A 623 -19.68 11.11 -19.28
N ASN A 624 -18.40 11.07 -18.94
CA ASN A 624 -17.32 11.53 -19.81
C ASN A 624 -16.54 10.33 -20.34
N ASN A 625 -16.56 10.14 -21.66
CA ASN A 625 -15.75 9.15 -22.34
C ASN A 625 -14.90 9.78 -23.45
N SER A 626 -14.48 11.05 -23.30
CA SER A 626 -13.69 11.80 -24.29
C SER A 626 -12.44 11.05 -24.78
N PHE A 627 -11.95 10.07 -24.03
CA PHE A 627 -10.87 9.16 -24.44
C PHE A 627 -11.30 7.99 -25.34
N GLY A 628 -12.53 7.99 -25.86
CA GLY A 628 -13.08 6.94 -26.75
C GLY A 628 -13.38 5.61 -26.05
N LYS A 629 -13.46 5.57 -24.71
CA LYS A 629 -13.61 4.32 -23.95
C LYS A 629 -15.07 3.93 -23.72
N LYS A 630 -15.34 2.63 -23.66
CA LYS A 630 -16.70 2.09 -23.49
C LYS A 630 -17.15 2.22 -22.04
N ILE A 631 -18.35 2.75 -21.81
CA ILE A 631 -19.03 2.67 -20.50
C ILE A 631 -20.19 1.70 -20.61
N ASN A 632 -20.15 0.64 -19.81
CA ASN A 632 -21.17 -0.40 -19.75
C ASN A 632 -22.05 -0.21 -18.51
N PHE A 633 -23.33 -0.53 -18.67
CA PHE A 633 -24.32 -0.48 -17.60
C PHE A 633 -24.99 -1.84 -17.49
N CYS A 634 -24.89 -2.45 -16.31
CA CYS A 634 -25.58 -3.70 -16.03
C CYS A 634 -27.08 -3.46 -15.80
N ASN A 635 -27.83 -4.56 -15.65
CA ASN A 635 -29.26 -4.50 -15.41
C ASN A 635 -29.56 -3.66 -14.15
N LYS A 636 -30.52 -2.73 -14.27
CA LYS A 636 -30.99 -1.86 -13.17
C LYS A 636 -29.88 -1.01 -12.51
N SER A 637 -28.71 -0.82 -13.13
CA SER A 637 -27.63 0.02 -12.57
C SER A 637 -28.10 1.40 -12.13
N PHE A 638 -29.05 1.99 -12.87
CA PHE A 638 -29.65 3.29 -12.60
C PHE A 638 -31.17 3.18 -12.40
N ARG A 639 -31.67 2.12 -11.77
CA ARG A 639 -33.07 2.05 -11.32
C ARG A 639 -33.26 2.97 -10.10
N LEU A 640 -33.17 4.28 -10.34
CA LEU A 640 -33.23 5.30 -9.31
C LEU A 640 -34.57 5.24 -8.57
N GLY A 641 -34.55 5.60 -7.29
CA GLY A 641 -35.78 5.79 -6.49
C GLY A 641 -36.46 7.14 -6.76
N ASN A 642 -35.95 7.90 -7.74
CA ASN A 642 -36.39 9.23 -8.08
C ASN A 642 -37.52 9.21 -9.12
N LYS A 643 -38.62 9.93 -8.86
CA LYS A 643 -39.71 10.18 -9.82
C LYS A 643 -39.50 11.45 -10.66
N LYS A 644 -38.58 12.34 -10.27
CA LYS A 644 -38.23 13.60 -10.95
C LYS A 644 -37.18 13.36 -12.06
N LYS A 645 -37.19 14.20 -13.10
CA LYS A 645 -36.24 14.12 -14.21
C LYS A 645 -34.80 14.39 -13.72
N CYS A 646 -33.85 13.59 -14.21
CA CYS A 646 -32.41 13.77 -14.02
C CYS A 646 -31.78 14.52 -15.22
N HIS A 647 -30.83 15.42 -14.98
CA HIS A 647 -29.99 15.98 -16.02
C HIS A 647 -28.86 15.02 -16.36
N LEU A 648 -28.79 14.61 -17.63
CA LEU A 648 -27.77 13.70 -18.16
C LEU A 648 -26.87 14.45 -19.12
N SER A 649 -25.58 14.57 -18.78
CA SER A 649 -24.54 15.11 -19.66
C SER A 649 -23.66 13.98 -20.16
N ILE A 650 -23.56 13.82 -21.48
CA ILE A 650 -22.66 12.85 -22.11
C ILE A 650 -21.59 13.60 -22.91
N ILE A 651 -20.35 13.51 -22.47
CA ILE A 651 -19.18 14.07 -23.15
C ILE A 651 -18.56 12.95 -23.98
N SER A 652 -18.94 12.89 -25.26
CA SER A 652 -18.55 11.86 -26.24
C SER A 652 -18.77 12.34 -27.68
N SER A 653 -18.28 11.58 -28.66
CA SER A 653 -18.72 11.72 -30.06
C SER A 653 -20.24 11.51 -30.20
N LYS A 654 -20.88 12.13 -31.22
CA LYS A 654 -22.35 12.10 -31.41
C LYS A 654 -22.92 10.68 -31.54
N SER A 655 -22.23 9.76 -32.21
CA SER A 655 -22.67 8.37 -32.40
C SER A 655 -22.71 7.58 -31.10
N LEU A 656 -21.70 7.77 -30.23
CA LEU A 656 -21.62 7.15 -28.90
C LEU A 656 -22.70 7.68 -27.93
N LYS A 657 -23.19 8.91 -28.10
CA LYS A 657 -24.28 9.47 -27.27
C LYS A 657 -25.58 8.69 -27.42
N LYS A 658 -26.02 8.42 -28.67
CA LYS A 658 -27.31 7.74 -28.95
C LYS A 658 -27.35 6.33 -28.36
N ASP A 659 -26.28 5.56 -28.57
CA ASP A 659 -26.17 4.19 -28.04
C ASP A 659 -26.13 4.17 -26.50
N SER A 660 -25.38 5.10 -25.89
CA SER A 660 -25.32 5.24 -24.43
C SER A 660 -26.68 5.57 -23.81
N VAL A 661 -27.47 6.44 -24.45
CA VAL A 661 -28.85 6.76 -24.03
C VAL A 661 -29.75 5.53 -24.04
N LYS A 662 -29.70 4.71 -25.10
CA LYS A 662 -30.48 3.45 -25.19
C LYS A 662 -30.08 2.47 -24.08
N LYS A 663 -28.78 2.35 -23.81
CA LYS A 663 -28.24 1.48 -22.75
C LYS A 663 -28.63 1.97 -21.35
N LEU A 664 -28.62 3.28 -21.10
CA LEU A 664 -29.06 3.86 -19.82
C LEU A 664 -30.54 3.62 -19.55
N LYS A 665 -31.41 3.73 -20.57
CA LYS A 665 -32.82 3.37 -20.47
C LYS A 665 -32.99 1.90 -20.07
N LYS A 666 -32.25 0.98 -20.72
CA LYS A 666 -32.23 -0.46 -20.36
C LYS A 666 -31.69 -0.69 -18.95
N ALA A 667 -30.74 0.11 -18.50
CA ALA A 667 -30.18 0.07 -17.15
C ALA A 667 -31.10 0.70 -16.08
N GLY A 668 -32.30 1.16 -16.44
CA GLY A 668 -33.33 1.61 -15.52
C GLY A 668 -33.47 3.12 -15.37
N LEU A 669 -32.65 3.93 -16.06
CA LEU A 669 -32.77 5.39 -16.04
C LEU A 669 -33.94 5.82 -16.94
N LYS A 670 -35.14 5.95 -16.36
CA LYS A 670 -36.38 6.24 -17.12
C LYS A 670 -36.63 7.72 -17.38
N TRP A 671 -36.27 8.58 -16.43
CA TRP A 671 -36.67 10.00 -16.42
C TRP A 671 -35.44 10.91 -16.48
N PHE A 672 -35.07 11.38 -17.66
CA PHE A 672 -33.93 12.29 -17.83
C PHE A 672 -34.07 13.25 -19.02
N THR A 673 -33.33 14.35 -18.96
CA THR A 673 -33.07 15.26 -20.08
C THR A 673 -31.59 15.19 -20.46
N THR A 674 -31.29 15.20 -21.75
CA THR A 674 -29.92 15.11 -22.27
C THR A 674 -29.37 16.48 -22.62
N LYS A 675 -28.11 16.76 -22.28
CA LYS A 675 -27.33 17.90 -22.78
C LYS A 675 -26.16 17.44 -23.66
#